data_AF-A0A661UBA0-F1
#
_entry.id   AF-A0A661UBA0-F1
#
_cell.length_a   1.000
_cell.length_b   1.000
_cell.length_c   1.000
_cell.angle_alpha   90.00
_cell.angle_beta   90.00
_cell.angle_gamma   90.00
#
_symmetry.space_group_name_H-M   'P 1'
#
loop_
_entity.id
_entity.type
_entity.pdbx_description
1 polymer ?
#
loop_
_entity_poly.entity_id
_entity_poly.type
_entity_poly.pdbx_seq_one_letter_code
_entity_poly.pdbx_strand_id
1 'polypeptide(L)'
;MTHKVSHVALGLALLALSFLHVGLAATQSPSTATVSAQVTIAYTGETHAMIEPCNCPAEPLGGVARRAHEIELLRSETPDLLLLDGGGCFAQGIYDEYIQGEQLDKQRTFVALKAMALMRYDAVCLGDDEFAFGQEAIKWAESSLGLTFVSCNVQTGDGKPFVRPFIIKRVGGKNVLITGVCTPEVEFGDYWQQFAGLQVLEAEEAVSKLLAEQRSKVDVVIVLSHLGEEASSRLAQHVHGIDLVLNSGRRTTTRRSFEVGGCHVVNFDYQARNLVLARLTPDAAEPSQHLAVEEIPLSKDVPDDPAVAALVRDFLKSRESGRIRPTVRLDLYVMSFCPYAKPAFKTLFELKKDFGDAVEPHVYYIVQYVDEGEFDSLHGEEEVEEDMRQLCVLKTQPEKFVPYVECRNASVEGTSWQECASSVGIDLKALSECLASGYPERQLRSMATRERRLRVNASPTLYINNQLFGGRIDRRLLGRSVCTILGHGASEVRACRDLPKCLHDFDCPRKKGMIARCVNPGTKQSRCEYDEAVRVPVDVVYDANSVASNEDRIINSTLAIMPGLEVKRVEASTDEGKRLIAAYGLRMLPGYIFGLEALKARNFAQLKSAFRRVNDRLVFRPEMSGANVVVSRPLIKGKLDVFISATAKAGLEGLARITKLRDEGKLRPFELHHIVYLDDNGAIIAQTGLSELQEAQRQEAMLMQDGAKFDKYILLRAKAPDNSYWEEPIAQAGFEPAKIKSLAASKAVEAKLEADANLCAQLRVGGALVFVIDNRETVPIANMQMLDDILKKLAKRQDKRTNIK
;
A
#
# COMPACT_ATOMS: atom_id res chain seq x y z
N MET A 1 13.48 3.94 70.61
CA MET A 1 14.90 3.52 70.43
C MET A 1 15.37 4.10 69.10
N THR A 2 16.20 5.17 69.13
CA THR A 2 17.66 5.17 68.84
C THR A 2 17.99 5.07 67.34
N HIS A 3 18.76 5.93 66.65
CA HIS A 3 19.37 7.28 66.82
C HIS A 3 19.51 7.87 65.37
N LYS A 4 19.48 9.17 65.02
CA LYS A 4 20.43 10.30 65.30
C LYS A 4 21.90 9.94 64.89
N VAL A 5 22.73 10.71 64.16
CA VAL A 5 22.91 12.17 63.88
C VAL A 5 23.67 12.40 62.55
N SER A 6 23.39 13.57 61.92
CA SER A 6 24.16 14.56 61.09
C SER A 6 25.71 14.43 60.89
N HIS A 7 26.39 15.19 59.99
CA HIS A 7 26.72 16.64 60.14
C HIS A 7 27.58 17.30 59.01
N VAL A 8 27.58 18.67 58.96
CA VAL A 8 28.72 19.61 58.61
C VAL A 8 29.07 19.78 57.10
N ALA A 9 29.48 20.93 56.51
CA ALA A 9 29.72 22.37 56.84
C ALA A 9 30.05 23.16 55.51
N LEU A 10 30.40 24.46 55.39
CA LEU A 10 30.07 25.78 56.03
C LEU A 10 30.89 26.91 55.31
N GLY A 11 30.31 28.09 55.00
CA GLY A 11 31.07 29.30 54.55
C GLY A 11 30.18 30.35 53.84
N LEU A 12 29.82 31.50 54.45
CA LEU A 12 30.56 32.80 54.56
C LEU A 12 30.83 33.51 53.20
N ALA A 13 30.67 34.84 53.02
CA ALA A 13 30.05 35.91 53.85
C ALA A 13 29.94 37.24 53.05
N LEU A 14 29.28 38.27 53.64
CA LEU A 14 29.30 39.72 53.29
C LEU A 14 28.59 40.10 51.96
N LEU A 15 28.02 41.31 51.76
CA LEU A 15 28.13 42.60 52.47
C LEU A 15 26.75 43.33 52.48
N ALA A 16 26.61 44.41 53.26
CA ALA A 16 25.34 45.11 53.53
C ALA A 16 25.24 46.53 52.90
N LEU A 17 24.09 47.19 53.14
CA LEU A 17 23.66 48.55 52.72
C LEU A 17 23.14 48.67 51.26
N SER A 18 22.06 49.43 50.95
CA SER A 18 21.11 50.16 51.83
C SER A 18 19.88 50.73 51.07
N PHE A 19 18.86 51.13 51.84
CA PHE A 19 17.73 52.03 51.54
C PHE A 19 16.49 51.55 50.76
N LEU A 20 15.34 51.86 51.39
CA LEU A 20 13.97 51.81 50.87
C LEU A 20 13.82 52.59 49.57
N HIS A 21 12.92 52.11 48.69
CA HIS A 21 11.95 52.97 47.98
C HIS A 21 10.59 52.26 47.88
N VAL A 22 9.52 53.04 47.86
CA VAL A 22 8.12 52.56 47.91
C VAL A 22 7.74 51.87 46.61
N GLY A 23 7.31 50.60 46.70
CA GLY A 23 6.76 49.84 45.57
C GLY A 23 5.23 49.94 45.52
N LEU A 24 4.70 50.52 44.43
CA LEU A 24 3.27 50.46 44.11
C LEU A 24 2.82 49.00 44.01
N ALA A 25 1.79 48.62 44.77
CA ALA A 25 1.12 47.34 44.60
C ALA A 25 0.29 47.37 43.31
N ALA A 26 0.92 47.03 42.19
CA ALA A 26 0.23 46.80 40.93
C ALA A 26 -0.68 45.58 41.08
N THR A 27 -1.98 45.80 41.15
CA THR A 27 -3.00 44.76 41.05
C THR A 27 -2.91 44.12 39.67
N GLN A 28 -2.21 43.00 39.56
CA GLN A 28 -2.26 42.18 38.35
C GLN A 28 -3.65 41.56 38.27
N SER A 29 -4.48 42.09 37.37
CA SER A 29 -5.70 41.42 36.94
C SER A 29 -5.36 40.00 36.47
N PRO A 30 -6.17 38.98 36.77
CA PRO A 30 -5.94 37.65 36.23
C PRO A 30 -5.96 37.74 34.71
N SER A 31 -4.85 37.34 34.08
CA SER A 31 -4.81 37.18 32.63
C SER A 31 -5.82 36.10 32.26
N THR A 32 -6.94 36.50 31.67
CA THR A 32 -7.83 35.58 30.98
C THR A 32 -7.07 35.02 29.79
N ALA A 33 -6.44 33.86 29.99
CA ALA A 33 -5.93 33.06 28.89
C ALA A 33 -7.11 32.80 27.95
N THR A 34 -7.11 33.47 26.79
CA THR A 34 -8.11 33.26 25.76
C THR A 34 -7.97 31.81 25.30
N VAL A 35 -8.90 30.94 25.72
CA VAL A 35 -8.97 29.58 25.20
C VAL A 35 -9.22 29.71 23.70
N SER A 36 -8.20 29.36 22.91
CA SER A 36 -8.30 29.48 21.46
C SER A 36 -9.44 28.60 20.95
N ALA A 37 -10.28 29.17 20.08
CA ALA A 37 -11.47 28.51 19.55
C ALA A 37 -11.08 27.37 18.59
N GLN A 38 -10.98 26.16 19.13
CA GLN A 38 -10.56 24.97 18.42
C GLN A 38 -11.75 24.22 17.82
N VAL A 39 -11.61 23.77 16.57
CA VAL A 39 -12.56 22.90 15.87
C VAL A 39 -11.97 21.49 15.83
N THR A 40 -12.56 20.58 16.60
CA THR A 40 -12.13 19.16 16.68
C THR A 40 -12.98 18.30 15.75
N ILE A 41 -12.31 17.48 14.94
CA ILE A 41 -12.89 16.71 13.85
C ILE A 41 -12.38 15.27 13.92
N ALA A 42 -13.29 14.30 14.06
CA ALA A 42 -13.04 12.90 13.77
C ALA A 42 -13.38 12.63 12.30
N TYR A 43 -12.45 11.99 11.58
CA TYR A 43 -12.50 11.84 10.13
C TYR A 43 -12.29 10.39 9.68
N THR A 44 -13.13 9.95 8.74
CA THR A 44 -12.97 8.69 7.99
C THR A 44 -13.20 8.90 6.48
N GLY A 45 -12.82 7.93 5.67
CA GLY A 45 -12.97 7.92 4.21
C GLY A 45 -12.33 6.66 3.63
N GLU A 46 -12.67 6.28 2.39
CA GLU A 46 -12.32 4.96 1.81
C GLU A 46 -12.62 3.81 2.80
N THR A 47 -13.80 3.88 3.43
CA THR A 47 -14.16 2.89 4.46
C THR A 47 -14.68 1.59 3.85
N HIS A 48 -15.09 1.61 2.58
CA HIS A 48 -15.54 0.49 1.75
C HIS A 48 -16.49 -0.49 2.46
N ALA A 49 -17.41 0.04 3.27
CA ALA A 49 -18.27 -0.70 4.17
C ALA A 49 -17.53 -1.80 4.99
N MET A 50 -16.30 -1.54 5.45
CA MET A 50 -15.49 -2.48 6.21
C MET A 50 -16.01 -2.61 7.65
N ILE A 51 -16.97 -3.52 7.84
CA ILE A 51 -17.67 -3.73 9.11
C ILE A 51 -16.90 -4.65 10.08
N GLU A 52 -16.09 -5.59 9.57
CA GLU A 52 -15.23 -6.48 10.35
C GLU A 52 -13.81 -5.87 10.49
N PRO A 53 -13.03 -6.20 11.53
CA PRO A 53 -11.60 -5.87 11.57
C PRO A 53 -10.81 -6.58 10.46
N CYS A 54 -9.72 -5.99 9.98
CA CYS A 54 -8.88 -6.61 8.95
C CYS A 54 -8.13 -7.84 9.45
N ASN A 55 -7.92 -8.82 8.58
CA ASN A 55 -6.96 -9.92 8.81
C ASN A 55 -5.49 -9.48 8.61
N CYS A 56 -5.11 -8.35 9.22
CA CYS A 56 -3.80 -7.75 9.05
C CYS A 56 -2.68 -8.58 9.74
N PRO A 57 -1.48 -8.74 9.14
CA PRO A 57 -0.47 -9.71 9.63
C PRO A 57 0.15 -9.43 11.01
N ALA A 58 0.12 -8.18 11.48
CA ALA A 58 0.63 -7.81 12.80
C ALA A 58 -0.45 -7.99 13.88
N GLU A 59 -1.59 -7.32 13.72
CA GLU A 59 -2.80 -7.53 14.51
C GLU A 59 -4.05 -7.01 13.77
N PRO A 60 -5.28 -7.45 14.13
CA PRO A 60 -6.50 -6.97 13.51
C PRO A 60 -6.86 -5.52 13.90
N LEU A 61 -6.84 -4.63 12.92
CA LEU A 61 -7.22 -3.21 13.03
C LEU A 61 -8.58 -2.93 12.36
N GLY A 62 -9.22 -1.82 12.73
CA GLY A 62 -10.51 -1.40 12.17
C GLY A 62 -11.70 -2.16 12.74
N GLY A 63 -12.79 -2.20 11.97
CA GLY A 63 -14.07 -2.77 12.37
C GLY A 63 -15.02 -1.70 12.94
N VAL A 64 -16.26 -1.70 12.44
CA VAL A 64 -17.19 -0.57 12.64
C VAL A 64 -17.70 -0.45 14.09
N ALA A 65 -17.71 -1.54 14.86
CA ALA A 65 -18.11 -1.53 16.26
C ALA A 65 -17.06 -0.85 17.16
N ARG A 66 -15.77 -1.06 16.91
CA ARG A 66 -14.68 -0.34 17.60
C ARG A 66 -14.67 1.14 17.27
N ARG A 67 -14.88 1.46 15.99
CA ARG A 67 -15.03 2.85 15.52
C ARG A 67 -16.14 3.57 16.29
N ALA A 68 -17.28 2.91 16.49
CA ALA A 68 -18.41 3.46 17.22
C ALA A 68 -18.12 3.70 18.70
N HIS A 69 -17.41 2.79 19.36
CA HIS A 69 -16.97 2.96 20.75
C HIS A 69 -16.04 4.17 20.90
N GLU A 70 -15.00 4.25 20.06
CA GLU A 70 -14.02 5.33 20.09
C GLU A 70 -14.65 6.71 19.84
N ILE A 71 -15.59 6.78 18.90
CA ILE A 71 -16.35 8.02 18.62
C ILE A 71 -17.22 8.47 19.79
N GLU A 72 -17.83 7.53 20.53
CA GLU A 72 -18.62 7.89 21.72
C GLU A 72 -17.73 8.33 22.89
N LEU A 73 -16.55 7.71 23.05
CA LEU A 73 -15.53 8.15 24.00
C LEU A 73 -15.07 9.59 23.68
N LEU A 74 -14.64 9.84 22.44
CA LEU A 74 -14.21 11.17 21.97
C LEU A 74 -15.30 12.23 22.16
N ARG A 75 -16.59 11.87 22.02
CA ARG A 75 -17.72 12.78 22.28
C ARG A 75 -18.02 13.03 23.74
N SER A 76 -17.73 12.07 24.62
CA SER A 76 -17.82 12.29 26.05
C SER A 76 -16.77 13.30 26.55
N GLU A 77 -15.61 13.35 25.87
CA GLU A 77 -14.54 14.31 26.14
C GLU A 77 -14.71 15.63 25.38
N THR A 78 -15.22 15.58 24.15
CA THR A 78 -15.42 16.73 23.25
C THR A 78 -16.87 16.77 22.74
N PRO A 79 -17.82 17.38 23.47
CA PRO A 79 -19.25 17.32 23.14
C PRO A 79 -19.67 17.92 21.79
N ASP A 80 -18.86 18.81 21.23
CA ASP A 80 -19.08 19.47 19.93
C ASP A 80 -18.23 18.89 18.78
N LEU A 81 -17.62 17.72 18.98
CA LEU A 81 -16.87 16.96 17.97
C LEU A 81 -17.65 16.85 16.64
N LEU A 82 -17.03 17.34 15.56
CA LEU A 82 -17.48 17.04 14.20
C LEU A 82 -17.08 15.63 13.81
N LEU A 83 -18.03 14.85 13.29
CA LEU A 83 -17.75 13.52 12.74
C LEU A 83 -18.06 13.51 11.23
N LEU A 84 -17.02 13.43 10.41
CA LEU A 84 -17.11 13.64 8.96
C LEU A 84 -16.58 12.42 8.20
N ASP A 85 -17.22 12.08 7.07
CA ASP A 85 -16.74 11.05 6.15
C ASP A 85 -16.45 11.62 4.76
N GLY A 86 -15.29 11.28 4.18
CA GLY A 86 -14.84 11.76 2.88
C GLY A 86 -15.41 11.02 1.67
N GLY A 87 -16.36 10.12 1.86
CA GLY A 87 -16.91 9.26 0.80
C GLY A 87 -16.09 7.98 0.62
N GLY A 88 -16.50 7.13 -0.31
CA GLY A 88 -15.89 5.80 -0.45
C GLY A 88 -16.34 4.87 0.69
N CYS A 89 -17.54 5.07 1.22
CA CYS A 89 -18.06 4.34 2.38
C CYS A 89 -18.94 3.14 2.02
N PHE A 90 -19.35 3.03 0.75
CA PHE A 90 -20.07 1.89 0.19
C PHE A 90 -19.10 0.76 -0.22
N ALA A 91 -19.60 -0.47 -0.31
CA ALA A 91 -18.83 -1.61 -0.82
C ALA A 91 -18.67 -1.59 -2.35
N GLN A 92 -17.81 -2.47 -2.86
CA GLN A 92 -17.51 -2.69 -4.29
C GLN A 92 -16.67 -1.62 -4.99
N GLY A 93 -16.10 -0.68 -4.24
CA GLY A 93 -15.14 0.25 -4.78
C GLY A 93 -13.91 -0.42 -5.38
N ILE A 94 -13.22 0.31 -6.26
CA ILE A 94 -11.96 -0.15 -6.87
C ILE A 94 -10.86 -0.46 -5.86
N TYR A 95 -10.96 0.07 -4.63
CA TYR A 95 -10.06 -0.25 -3.53
C TYR A 95 -10.71 -1.12 -2.44
N ASP A 96 -11.91 -1.68 -2.63
CA ASP A 96 -12.52 -2.64 -1.71
C ASP A 96 -11.85 -4.02 -1.84
N GLU A 97 -11.00 -4.40 -0.87
CA GLU A 97 -10.36 -5.73 -0.80
C GLU A 97 -11.31 -6.85 -0.31
N TYR A 98 -12.55 -6.53 0.07
CA TYR A 98 -13.50 -7.42 0.76
C TYR A 98 -14.79 -7.70 -0.03
N ILE A 99 -14.80 -7.49 -1.36
CA ILE A 99 -15.93 -7.82 -2.24
C ILE A 99 -16.45 -9.25 -1.97
N GLN A 100 -17.75 -9.38 -1.76
CA GLN A 100 -18.46 -10.64 -1.48
C GLN A 100 -19.61 -10.92 -2.49
N GLY A 101 -19.77 -10.05 -3.49
CA GLY A 101 -20.82 -10.11 -4.50
C GLY A 101 -21.97 -9.17 -4.15
N GLU A 102 -22.65 -8.63 -5.17
CA GLU A 102 -23.59 -7.50 -5.06
C GLU A 102 -24.56 -7.60 -3.88
N GLN A 103 -25.18 -8.76 -3.66
CA GLN A 103 -26.17 -8.95 -2.59
C GLN A 103 -25.57 -8.84 -1.18
N LEU A 104 -24.39 -9.42 -0.94
CA LEU A 104 -23.71 -9.32 0.36
C LEU A 104 -23.09 -7.93 0.54
N ASP A 105 -22.53 -7.36 -0.52
CA ASP A 105 -21.90 -6.04 -0.51
C ASP A 105 -22.93 -4.92 -0.24
N LYS A 106 -24.13 -5.03 -0.82
CA LYS A 106 -25.27 -4.15 -0.54
C LYS A 106 -25.74 -4.25 0.92
N GLN A 107 -25.78 -5.46 1.49
CA GLN A 107 -26.12 -5.64 2.90
C GLN A 107 -25.03 -5.13 3.84
N ARG A 108 -23.75 -5.39 3.52
CA ARG A 108 -22.58 -4.87 4.24
C ARG A 108 -22.61 -3.33 4.28
N THR A 109 -22.95 -2.70 3.16
CA THR A 109 -23.19 -1.25 3.06
C THR A 109 -24.36 -0.80 3.92
N PHE A 110 -25.52 -1.47 3.89
CA PHE A 110 -26.65 -1.11 4.76
C PHE A 110 -26.33 -1.28 6.26
N VAL A 111 -25.45 -2.21 6.65
CA VAL A 111 -24.94 -2.31 8.03
C VAL A 111 -24.01 -1.15 8.37
N ALA A 112 -23.07 -0.82 7.48
CA ALA A 112 -22.16 0.31 7.66
C ALA A 112 -22.91 1.65 7.81
N LEU A 113 -23.89 1.91 6.95
CA LEU A 113 -24.72 3.12 6.99
C LEU A 113 -25.57 3.21 8.27
N LYS A 114 -26.18 2.11 8.72
CA LYS A 114 -26.88 2.06 10.01
C LYS A 114 -25.94 2.35 11.18
N ALA A 115 -24.71 1.84 11.13
CA ALA A 115 -23.71 2.14 12.13
C ALA A 115 -23.27 3.62 12.09
N MET A 116 -23.10 4.22 10.90
CA MET A 116 -22.83 5.65 10.74
C MET A 116 -23.95 6.54 11.29
N ALA A 117 -25.22 6.13 11.14
CA ALA A 117 -26.35 6.82 11.75
C ALA A 117 -26.33 6.72 13.29
N LEU A 118 -26.05 5.54 13.86
CA LEU A 118 -25.86 5.37 15.32
C LEU A 118 -24.68 6.19 15.86
N MET A 119 -23.58 6.23 15.11
CA MET A 119 -22.43 7.11 15.36
C MET A 119 -22.73 8.59 15.11
N ARG A 120 -23.92 8.96 14.62
CA ARG A 120 -24.37 10.35 14.38
C ARG A 120 -23.35 11.15 13.53
N TYR A 121 -22.97 10.62 12.37
CA TYR A 121 -22.13 11.36 11.40
C TYR A 121 -22.81 12.68 10.99
N ASP A 122 -22.04 13.77 10.97
CA ASP A 122 -22.54 15.12 10.68
C ASP A 122 -22.63 15.40 9.18
N ALA A 123 -21.68 14.89 8.41
CA ALA A 123 -21.69 14.93 6.95
C ALA A 123 -20.92 13.75 6.34
N VAL A 124 -21.39 13.29 5.19
CA VAL A 124 -20.75 12.26 4.36
C VAL A 124 -20.60 12.84 2.94
N CYS A 125 -19.40 12.87 2.39
CA CYS A 125 -19.20 13.28 1.00
C CYS A 125 -19.79 12.23 0.04
N LEU A 126 -20.22 12.67 -1.15
CA LEU A 126 -20.40 11.75 -2.27
C LEU A 126 -19.04 11.47 -2.93
N GLY A 127 -18.69 10.19 -3.07
CA GLY A 127 -17.64 9.67 -3.95
C GLY A 127 -18.20 8.81 -5.09
N ASP A 128 -17.33 8.04 -5.75
CA ASP A 128 -17.71 7.08 -6.79
C ASP A 128 -18.48 5.88 -6.20
N ASP A 129 -17.97 5.28 -5.11
CA ASP A 129 -18.56 4.10 -4.45
C ASP A 129 -20.01 4.29 -4.00
N GLU A 130 -20.41 5.51 -3.58
CA GLU A 130 -21.77 5.81 -3.11
C GLU A 130 -22.86 5.49 -4.16
N PHE A 131 -22.49 5.37 -5.44
CA PHE A 131 -23.41 5.02 -6.53
C PHE A 131 -23.47 3.52 -6.85
N ALA A 132 -22.65 2.67 -6.22
CA ALA A 132 -22.58 1.23 -6.50
C ALA A 132 -23.94 0.50 -6.46
N PHE A 133 -24.85 0.94 -5.58
CA PHE A 133 -26.19 0.34 -5.42
C PHE A 133 -27.34 1.25 -5.88
N GLY A 134 -27.05 2.25 -6.72
CA GLY A 134 -28.03 3.20 -7.26
C GLY A 134 -28.27 4.43 -6.38
N GLN A 135 -28.73 5.52 -7.01
CA GLN A 135 -29.13 6.77 -6.34
C GLN A 135 -30.15 6.53 -5.20
N GLU A 136 -31.01 5.52 -5.34
CA GLU A 136 -31.97 5.10 -4.33
C GLU A 136 -31.32 4.67 -3.00
N ALA A 137 -30.11 4.11 -3.00
CA ALA A 137 -29.42 3.74 -1.76
C ALA A 137 -29.01 4.99 -0.95
N ILE A 138 -28.57 6.05 -1.63
CA ILE A 138 -28.27 7.35 -1.04
C ILE A 138 -29.55 7.98 -0.49
N LYS A 139 -30.64 7.99 -1.28
CA LYS A 139 -31.93 8.56 -0.85
C LYS A 139 -32.61 7.77 0.28
N TRP A 140 -32.46 6.46 0.30
CA TRP A 140 -32.84 5.63 1.44
C TRP A 140 -32.06 6.01 2.71
N ALA A 141 -30.74 6.20 2.61
CA ALA A 141 -29.91 6.58 3.73
C ALA A 141 -30.24 7.99 4.28
N GLU A 142 -30.50 8.97 3.40
CA GLU A 142 -30.99 10.30 3.82
C GLU A 142 -32.35 10.20 4.55
N SER A 143 -33.33 9.51 3.95
CA SER A 143 -34.72 9.50 4.42
C SER A 143 -35.00 8.56 5.60
N SER A 144 -34.32 7.41 5.66
CA SER A 144 -34.60 6.34 6.61
C SER A 144 -33.61 6.28 7.77
N LEU A 145 -32.40 6.82 7.60
CA LEU A 145 -31.36 6.85 8.62
C LEU A 145 -30.98 8.26 9.09
N GLY A 146 -31.44 9.31 8.39
CA GLY A 146 -31.11 10.70 8.72
C GLY A 146 -29.66 11.10 8.41
N LEU A 147 -28.94 10.29 7.62
CA LEU A 147 -27.58 10.63 7.19
C LEU A 147 -27.61 11.87 6.29
N THR A 148 -26.63 12.74 6.45
CA THR A 148 -26.51 13.98 5.65
C THR A 148 -25.39 13.83 4.63
N PHE A 149 -25.77 13.57 3.38
CA PHE A 149 -24.81 13.61 2.27
C PHE A 149 -24.59 15.05 1.81
N VAL A 150 -23.34 15.38 1.47
CA VAL A 150 -22.94 16.69 0.94
C VAL A 150 -22.14 16.58 -0.35
N SER A 151 -22.47 17.44 -1.31
CA SER A 151 -21.68 17.69 -2.51
C SER A 151 -22.12 18.99 -3.18
N CYS A 152 -21.20 19.93 -3.39
CA CYS A 152 -21.48 21.16 -4.13
C CYS A 152 -21.29 21.03 -5.65
N ASN A 153 -20.71 19.91 -6.13
CA ASN A 153 -20.44 19.69 -7.55
C ASN A 153 -21.29 18.60 -8.21
N VAL A 154 -22.14 17.87 -7.49
CA VAL A 154 -23.10 16.90 -8.08
C VAL A 154 -24.49 17.53 -8.22
N GLN A 155 -24.97 17.65 -9.46
CA GLN A 155 -26.27 18.21 -9.79
C GLN A 155 -27.12 17.27 -10.67
N THR A 156 -28.43 17.48 -10.70
CA THR A 156 -29.33 16.92 -11.71
C THR A 156 -29.19 17.68 -13.03
N GLY A 157 -29.62 17.08 -14.15
CA GLY A 157 -29.57 17.71 -15.48
C GLY A 157 -30.35 19.02 -15.65
N ASP A 158 -31.17 19.43 -14.67
CA ASP A 158 -31.81 20.76 -14.62
C ASP A 158 -31.07 21.77 -13.71
N GLY A 159 -29.84 21.45 -13.29
CA GLY A 159 -28.95 22.34 -12.53
C GLY A 159 -29.23 22.45 -11.04
N LYS A 160 -30.02 21.54 -10.46
CA LYS A 160 -30.31 21.51 -9.01
C LYS A 160 -29.30 20.60 -8.28
N PRO A 161 -28.87 20.93 -7.05
CA PRO A 161 -28.05 20.02 -6.24
C PRO A 161 -28.75 18.67 -6.03
N PHE A 162 -28.04 17.56 -6.25
CA PHE A 162 -28.58 16.22 -6.03
C PHE A 162 -28.74 15.89 -4.54
N VAL A 163 -27.78 16.33 -3.73
CA VAL A 163 -27.80 16.30 -2.25
C VAL A 163 -27.61 17.72 -1.72
N ARG A 164 -27.41 17.91 -0.41
CA ARG A 164 -27.14 19.25 0.13
C ARG A 164 -25.80 19.76 -0.42
N PRO A 165 -25.72 21.00 -0.95
CA PRO A 165 -24.46 21.54 -1.42
C PRO A 165 -23.45 21.75 -0.28
N PHE A 166 -23.94 22.10 0.91
CA PHE A 166 -23.15 22.27 2.13
C PHE A 166 -24.05 22.22 3.37
N ILE A 167 -23.44 22.17 4.55
CA ILE A 167 -24.06 22.48 5.84
C ILE A 167 -23.21 23.53 6.59
N ILE A 168 -23.80 24.20 7.59
CA ILE A 168 -23.08 25.06 8.53
C ILE A 168 -23.39 24.59 9.95
N LYS A 169 -22.36 24.35 10.77
CA LYS A 169 -22.49 24.00 12.19
C LYS A 169 -21.75 25.00 13.08
N ARG A 170 -22.19 25.16 14.33
CA ARG A 170 -21.49 25.93 15.37
C ARG A 170 -20.64 24.96 16.20
N VAL A 171 -19.31 25.13 16.18
CA VAL A 171 -18.32 24.23 16.82
C VAL A 171 -17.18 25.08 17.36
N GLY A 172 -16.71 24.85 18.59
CA GLY A 172 -15.64 25.64 19.20
C GLY A 172 -15.94 27.15 19.34
N GLY A 173 -17.21 27.56 19.20
CA GLY A 173 -17.56 28.98 19.05
C GLY A 173 -17.27 29.57 17.66
N LYS A 174 -17.15 28.73 16.63
CA LYS A 174 -16.95 29.09 15.22
C LYS A 174 -18.11 28.58 14.35
N ASN A 175 -18.49 29.33 13.33
CA ASN A 175 -19.39 28.90 12.25
C ASN A 175 -18.56 28.14 11.22
N VAL A 176 -18.73 26.83 11.15
CA VAL A 176 -17.98 25.93 10.27
C VAL A 176 -18.86 25.53 9.10
N LEU A 177 -18.51 25.95 7.88
CA LEU A 177 -19.08 25.43 6.64
C LEU A 177 -18.43 24.09 6.31
N ILE A 178 -19.25 23.11 5.96
CA ILE A 178 -18.81 21.78 5.51
C ILE A 178 -19.45 21.51 4.16
N THR A 179 -18.64 21.32 3.12
CA THR A 179 -19.07 20.95 1.76
C THR A 179 -18.39 19.67 1.31
N GLY A 180 -18.89 19.06 0.24
CA GLY A 180 -18.28 17.89 -0.42
C GLY A 180 -17.94 18.16 -1.88
N VAL A 181 -16.92 17.48 -2.40
CA VAL A 181 -16.66 17.38 -3.85
C VAL A 181 -16.43 15.93 -4.26
N CYS A 182 -17.23 15.49 -5.23
CA CYS A 182 -17.16 14.15 -5.83
C CYS A 182 -16.13 14.12 -6.96
N THR A 183 -15.50 12.96 -7.17
CA THR A 183 -14.61 12.70 -8.31
C THR A 183 -15.35 12.83 -9.66
N PRO A 184 -14.69 13.15 -10.78
CA PRO A 184 -15.32 13.17 -12.11
C PRO A 184 -15.90 11.82 -12.54
N GLU A 185 -16.97 11.85 -13.34
CA GLU A 185 -17.75 10.67 -13.77
C GLU A 185 -16.94 9.54 -14.42
N VAL A 186 -15.82 9.88 -15.06
CA VAL A 186 -14.90 8.90 -15.67
C VAL A 186 -14.34 7.89 -14.67
N GLU A 187 -14.21 8.28 -13.39
CA GLU A 187 -13.64 7.43 -12.34
C GLU A 187 -14.64 6.41 -11.77
N PHE A 188 -15.93 6.50 -12.10
CA PHE A 188 -17.02 5.73 -11.48
C PHE A 188 -17.03 4.22 -11.84
N GLY A 189 -16.11 3.76 -12.69
CA GLY A 189 -15.97 2.37 -13.08
C GLY A 189 -17.26 1.78 -13.67
N ASP A 190 -17.65 0.62 -13.16
CA ASP A 190 -18.83 -0.12 -13.61
C ASP A 190 -20.16 0.62 -13.30
N TYR A 191 -20.14 1.57 -12.36
CA TYR A 191 -21.36 2.16 -11.75
C TYR A 191 -21.87 3.42 -12.46
N TRP A 192 -21.21 3.92 -13.50
CA TRP A 192 -21.63 5.15 -14.20
C TRP A 192 -23.09 5.14 -14.68
N GLN A 193 -23.65 3.95 -15.00
CA GLN A 193 -25.08 3.82 -15.39
C GLN A 193 -26.03 4.17 -14.23
N GLN A 194 -25.60 3.95 -12.99
CA GLN A 194 -26.34 4.32 -11.78
C GLN A 194 -26.35 5.84 -11.55
N PHE A 195 -25.41 6.57 -12.17
CA PHE A 195 -25.32 8.03 -12.14
C PHE A 195 -26.18 8.71 -13.23
N ALA A 196 -26.94 7.95 -14.03
CA ALA A 196 -27.75 8.50 -15.11
C ALA A 196 -28.69 9.64 -14.66
N GLY A 197 -28.70 10.74 -15.42
CA GLY A 197 -29.50 11.95 -15.15
C GLY A 197 -28.83 12.96 -14.21
N LEU A 198 -27.67 12.63 -13.65
CA LEU A 198 -26.82 13.55 -12.88
C LEU A 198 -25.65 14.06 -13.73
N GLN A 199 -24.95 15.07 -13.20
CA GLN A 199 -23.73 15.66 -13.77
C GLN A 199 -22.76 15.99 -12.63
N VAL A 200 -21.46 15.73 -12.84
CA VAL A 200 -20.38 16.24 -11.99
C VAL A 200 -19.79 17.51 -12.61
N LEU A 201 -19.81 18.62 -11.85
CA LEU A 201 -19.16 19.88 -12.19
C LEU A 201 -17.68 19.88 -11.78
N GLU A 202 -16.89 20.73 -12.42
CA GLU A 202 -15.50 20.99 -12.03
C GLU A 202 -15.43 21.48 -10.58
N ALA A 203 -14.63 20.78 -9.77
CA ALA A 203 -14.61 20.97 -8.32
C ALA A 203 -14.09 22.36 -7.92
N GLU A 204 -13.08 22.89 -8.62
CA GLU A 204 -12.52 24.22 -8.35
C GLU A 204 -13.56 25.33 -8.59
N GLU A 205 -14.35 25.22 -9.67
CA GLU A 205 -15.42 26.17 -9.99
C GLU A 205 -16.59 26.08 -8.98
N ALA A 206 -17.03 24.86 -8.66
CA ALA A 206 -18.14 24.61 -7.75
C ALA A 206 -17.85 25.13 -6.33
N VAL A 207 -16.65 24.89 -5.80
CA VAL A 207 -16.23 25.41 -4.49
C VAL A 207 -16.02 26.92 -4.53
N SER A 208 -15.42 27.47 -5.59
CA SER A 208 -15.25 28.92 -5.74
C SER A 208 -16.59 29.67 -5.74
N LYS A 209 -17.59 29.14 -6.48
CA LYS A 209 -18.95 29.68 -6.50
C LYS A 209 -19.60 29.65 -5.12
N LEU A 210 -19.49 28.53 -4.40
CA LEU A 210 -20.00 28.38 -3.05
C LEU A 210 -19.35 29.38 -2.08
N LEU A 211 -18.03 29.59 -2.16
CA LEU A 211 -17.31 30.51 -1.30
C LEU A 211 -17.68 31.97 -1.57
N ALA A 212 -17.87 32.35 -2.84
CA ALA A 212 -18.34 33.69 -3.20
C ALA A 212 -19.67 34.05 -2.51
N GLU A 213 -20.57 33.08 -2.32
CA GLU A 213 -21.85 33.28 -1.65
C GLU A 213 -21.82 33.17 -0.12
N GLN A 214 -20.94 32.32 0.45
CA GLN A 214 -21.02 31.93 1.86
C GLN A 214 -19.81 32.32 2.72
N ARG A 215 -18.62 32.62 2.16
CA ARG A 215 -17.38 32.80 2.96
C ARG A 215 -17.45 33.92 3.99
N SER A 216 -18.25 34.96 3.75
CA SER A 216 -18.48 36.10 4.65
C SER A 216 -19.40 35.80 5.85
N LYS A 217 -20.06 34.63 5.87
CA LYS A 217 -21.01 34.23 6.93
C LYS A 217 -20.42 33.20 7.91
N VAL A 218 -19.23 32.70 7.61
CA VAL A 218 -18.61 31.55 8.28
C VAL A 218 -17.18 31.87 8.68
N ASP A 219 -16.76 31.32 9.80
CA ASP A 219 -15.42 31.51 10.34
C ASP A 219 -14.43 30.52 9.69
N VAL A 220 -14.89 29.29 9.44
CA VAL A 220 -14.10 28.16 8.93
C VAL A 220 -14.81 27.46 7.77
N VAL A 221 -14.04 27.01 6.78
CA VAL A 221 -14.48 26.22 5.62
C VAL A 221 -13.73 24.90 5.57
N ILE A 222 -14.49 23.80 5.64
CA ILE A 222 -14.01 22.43 5.46
C ILE A 222 -14.56 21.87 4.15
N VAL A 223 -13.69 21.35 3.29
CA VAL A 223 -14.06 20.61 2.08
C VAL A 223 -13.75 19.13 2.29
N LEU A 224 -14.78 18.28 2.25
CA LEU A 224 -14.63 16.84 2.12
C LEU A 224 -14.36 16.55 0.65
N SER A 225 -13.18 16.03 0.32
CA SER A 225 -12.73 15.91 -1.07
C SER A 225 -12.49 14.46 -1.46
N HIS A 226 -13.33 13.95 -2.35
CA HIS A 226 -13.19 12.61 -2.91
C HIS A 226 -12.32 12.57 -4.18
N LEU A 227 -11.57 13.63 -4.46
CA LEU A 227 -10.80 13.79 -5.70
C LEU A 227 -9.45 13.02 -5.73
N GLY A 228 -9.02 12.46 -4.59
CA GLY A 228 -7.66 11.96 -4.43
C GLY A 228 -6.61 13.06 -4.20
N GLU A 229 -5.50 12.70 -3.56
CA GLU A 229 -4.54 13.64 -2.95
C GLU A 229 -3.99 14.68 -3.94
N GLU A 230 -3.73 14.30 -5.19
CA GLU A 230 -3.19 15.19 -6.23
C GLU A 230 -4.20 16.28 -6.63
N ALA A 231 -5.46 15.93 -6.87
CA ALA A 231 -6.51 16.88 -7.25
C ALA A 231 -7.05 17.66 -6.04
N SER A 232 -7.14 17.04 -4.86
CA SER A 232 -7.41 17.72 -3.58
C SER A 232 -6.34 18.78 -3.26
N SER A 233 -5.06 18.50 -3.54
CA SER A 233 -3.98 19.47 -3.38
C SER A 233 -4.09 20.62 -4.38
N ARG A 234 -4.50 20.34 -5.62
CA ARG A 234 -4.74 21.35 -6.66
C ARG A 234 -5.90 22.29 -6.27
N LEU A 235 -7.01 21.72 -5.80
CA LEU A 235 -8.15 22.46 -5.26
C LEU A 235 -7.74 23.38 -4.10
N ALA A 236 -6.99 22.86 -3.14
CA ALA A 236 -6.42 23.63 -2.02
C ALA A 236 -5.42 24.71 -2.47
N GLN A 237 -4.72 24.51 -3.59
CA GLN A 237 -3.76 25.47 -4.14
C GLN A 237 -4.43 26.65 -4.88
N HIS A 238 -5.50 26.39 -5.62
CA HIS A 238 -6.14 27.39 -6.49
C HIS A 238 -7.34 28.09 -5.86
N VAL A 239 -8.10 27.41 -4.97
CA VAL A 239 -9.33 27.96 -4.41
C VAL A 239 -9.09 28.56 -3.03
N HIS A 240 -8.81 29.85 -3.01
CA HIS A 240 -8.56 30.60 -1.77
C HIS A 240 -9.80 30.69 -0.87
N GLY A 241 -9.57 30.64 0.45
CA GLY A 241 -10.62 30.75 1.46
C GLY A 241 -11.15 29.41 1.99
N ILE A 242 -10.57 28.28 1.55
CA ILE A 242 -10.70 26.96 2.19
C ILE A 242 -9.66 26.88 3.31
N ASP A 243 -10.08 26.54 4.53
CA ASP A 243 -9.18 26.41 5.68
C ASP A 243 -8.65 24.97 5.83
N LEU A 244 -9.47 23.97 5.47
CA LEU A 244 -9.14 22.54 5.59
C LEU A 244 -9.78 21.69 4.48
N VAL A 245 -8.97 20.91 3.77
CA VAL A 245 -9.41 19.81 2.88
C VAL A 245 -9.20 18.46 3.57
N LEU A 246 -10.26 17.68 3.68
CA LEU A 246 -10.22 16.29 4.15
C LEU A 246 -10.28 15.36 2.93
N ASN A 247 -9.12 14.82 2.54
CA ASN A 247 -8.92 14.05 1.30
C ASN A 247 -9.29 12.56 1.46
N SER A 248 -10.01 12.02 0.47
CA SER A 248 -10.39 10.61 0.23
C SER A 248 -10.19 10.24 -1.25
N GLY A 249 -10.72 9.10 -1.71
CA GLY A 249 -10.57 8.57 -3.07
C GLY A 249 -9.19 7.95 -3.33
N ARG A 250 -8.09 8.66 -3.02
CA ARG A 250 -6.71 8.17 -3.17
C ARG A 250 -5.73 8.97 -2.33
N ARG A 251 -4.71 8.30 -1.77
CA ARG A 251 -3.51 8.94 -1.23
C ARG A 251 -2.27 8.53 -2.03
N THR A 252 -1.36 9.46 -2.25
CA THR A 252 -0.11 9.27 -3.02
C THR A 252 1.12 9.47 -2.14
N THR A 253 0.98 10.13 -0.99
CA THR A 253 2.03 10.18 0.04
C THR A 253 1.65 9.38 1.28
N THR A 254 2.63 9.19 2.17
CA THR A 254 2.43 8.68 3.54
C THR A 254 2.20 9.80 4.56
N ARG A 255 2.09 11.07 4.12
CA ARG A 255 1.86 12.19 5.02
C ARG A 255 0.41 12.18 5.48
N ARG A 256 0.20 12.20 6.81
CA ARG A 256 -1.13 12.29 7.40
C ARG A 256 -1.76 13.67 7.16
N SER A 257 -0.94 14.72 7.17
CA SER A 257 -1.33 16.06 6.76
C SER A 257 -0.17 16.84 6.16
N PHE A 258 -0.49 17.89 5.41
CA PHE A 258 0.43 18.88 4.86
C PHE A 258 -0.31 20.18 4.54
N GLU A 259 0.41 21.22 4.14
CA GLU A 259 -0.16 22.51 3.73
C GLU A 259 0.21 22.79 2.27
N VAL A 260 -0.73 23.33 1.51
CA VAL A 260 -0.54 23.79 0.12
C VAL A 260 -1.46 24.99 -0.14
N GLY A 261 -0.97 26.04 -0.79
CA GLY A 261 -1.76 27.25 -1.07
C GLY A 261 -2.22 28.06 0.15
N GLY A 262 -1.69 27.78 1.35
CA GLY A 262 -2.20 28.32 2.61
C GLY A 262 -3.41 27.57 3.18
N CYS A 263 -3.74 26.40 2.62
CA CYS A 263 -4.80 25.50 3.08
C CYS A 263 -4.18 24.19 3.59
N HIS A 264 -4.74 23.64 4.68
CA HIS A 264 -4.31 22.34 5.17
C HIS A 264 -5.03 21.20 4.43
N VAL A 265 -4.29 20.15 4.09
CA VAL A 265 -4.82 18.89 3.54
C VAL A 265 -4.57 17.77 4.55
N VAL A 266 -5.60 16.98 4.88
CA VAL A 266 -5.51 15.81 5.77
C VAL A 266 -5.95 14.56 5.01
N ASN A 267 -5.14 13.51 5.07
CA ASN A 267 -5.38 12.24 4.42
C ASN A 267 -6.18 11.27 5.30
N PHE A 268 -7.18 10.61 4.71
CA PHE A 268 -7.91 9.48 5.30
C PHE A 268 -7.01 8.30 5.68
N ASP A 269 -7.46 7.46 6.62
CA ASP A 269 -6.88 6.13 6.80
C ASP A 269 -7.79 5.04 6.22
N TYR A 270 -7.19 4.23 5.36
CA TYR A 270 -7.87 3.24 4.53
C TYR A 270 -8.64 2.22 5.37
N GLN A 271 -9.90 1.95 5.00
CA GLN A 271 -10.84 1.10 5.71
C GLN A 271 -11.10 1.52 7.18
N ALA A 272 -10.78 2.78 7.54
CA ALA A 272 -10.78 3.27 8.92
C ALA A 272 -10.04 2.32 9.90
N ARG A 273 -8.89 1.75 9.48
CA ARG A 273 -8.03 0.93 10.36
C ARG A 273 -7.52 1.75 11.55
N ASN A 274 -7.29 3.05 11.32
CA ASN A 274 -7.14 4.08 12.33
C ASN A 274 -8.27 5.12 12.16
N LEU A 275 -8.72 5.71 13.26
CA LEU A 275 -9.56 6.91 13.24
C LEU A 275 -8.64 8.14 13.20
N VAL A 276 -8.84 9.05 12.23
CA VAL A 276 -8.05 10.28 12.12
C VAL A 276 -8.73 11.36 12.95
N LEU A 277 -8.00 12.02 13.85
CA LEU A 277 -8.50 13.16 14.61
C LEU A 277 -7.70 14.41 14.27
N ALA A 278 -8.38 15.44 13.77
CA ALA A 278 -7.83 16.74 13.41
C ALA A 278 -8.35 17.82 14.36
N ARG A 279 -7.45 18.64 14.90
CA ARG A 279 -7.74 19.77 15.78
C ARG A 279 -7.27 21.06 15.10
N LEU A 280 -8.21 21.75 14.46
CA LEU A 280 -7.96 23.00 13.72
C LEU A 280 -8.13 24.21 14.65
N THR A 281 -7.16 25.12 14.62
CA THR A 281 -7.10 26.31 15.48
C THR A 281 -6.74 27.54 14.61
N PRO A 282 -7.69 28.08 13.81
CA PRO A 282 -7.39 29.07 12.76
C PRO A 282 -6.78 30.38 13.26
N ASP A 283 -7.12 30.78 14.49
CA ASP A 283 -6.67 32.04 15.09
C ASP A 283 -5.32 31.91 15.84
N ALA A 284 -4.63 30.76 15.76
CA ALA A 284 -3.41 30.55 16.54
C ALA A 284 -2.24 31.43 16.03
N ALA A 285 -1.43 31.94 16.96
CA ALA A 285 -0.39 32.92 16.66
C ALA A 285 0.77 32.34 15.81
N GLU A 286 1.05 31.05 15.96
CA GLU A 286 2.10 30.33 15.22
C GLU A 286 1.47 29.38 14.19
N PRO A 287 1.85 29.43 12.90
CA PRO A 287 1.31 28.54 11.86
C PRO A 287 1.43 27.04 12.21
N SER A 288 2.49 26.65 12.92
CA SER A 288 2.69 25.28 13.41
C SER A 288 1.64 24.78 14.42
N GLN A 289 0.80 25.68 14.94
CA GLN A 289 -0.29 25.40 15.87
C GLN A 289 -1.68 25.45 15.19
N HIS A 290 -1.74 25.80 13.89
CA HIS A 290 -3.01 25.94 13.16
C HIS A 290 -3.73 24.60 13.00
N LEU A 291 -2.98 23.50 12.87
CA LEU A 291 -3.54 22.15 12.77
C LEU A 291 -2.67 21.11 13.49
N ALA A 292 -3.26 20.41 14.45
CA ALA A 292 -2.71 19.17 14.98
C ALA A 292 -3.52 17.98 14.43
N VAL A 293 -2.84 16.90 14.03
CA VAL A 293 -3.49 15.65 13.57
C VAL A 293 -2.88 14.45 14.27
N GLU A 294 -3.73 13.56 14.76
CA GLU A 294 -3.36 12.28 15.37
C GLU A 294 -4.15 11.12 14.75
N GLU A 295 -3.69 9.90 15.02
CA GLU A 295 -4.30 8.67 14.56
C GLU A 295 -4.55 7.76 15.76
N ILE A 296 -5.78 7.28 15.89
CA ILE A 296 -6.19 6.36 16.94
C ILE A 296 -6.35 4.97 16.32
N PRO A 297 -5.45 4.02 16.57
CA PRO A 297 -5.53 2.68 15.99
C PRO A 297 -6.71 1.92 16.59
N LEU A 298 -7.63 1.44 15.73
CA LEU A 298 -8.77 0.63 16.16
C LEU A 298 -8.35 -0.83 16.37
N SER A 299 -7.40 -1.03 17.29
CA SER A 299 -6.83 -2.34 17.63
C SER A 299 -7.84 -3.21 18.37
N LYS A 300 -7.48 -4.47 18.59
CA LYS A 300 -8.24 -5.43 19.43
C LYS A 300 -8.49 -4.96 20.87
N ASP A 301 -7.74 -3.96 21.35
CA ASP A 301 -7.83 -3.45 22.72
C ASP A 301 -8.90 -2.35 22.84
N VAL A 302 -9.37 -1.79 21.72
CA VAL A 302 -10.55 -0.92 21.67
C VAL A 302 -11.82 -1.79 21.77
N PRO A 303 -12.69 -1.57 22.77
CA PRO A 303 -13.95 -2.30 22.91
C PRO A 303 -14.90 -2.12 21.71
N ASP A 304 -15.76 -3.10 21.48
CA ASP A 304 -16.86 -2.99 20.52
C ASP A 304 -18.07 -2.25 21.14
N ASP A 305 -18.66 -1.29 20.42
CA ASP A 305 -19.99 -0.77 20.77
C ASP A 305 -21.05 -1.91 20.72
N PRO A 306 -21.84 -2.14 21.78
CA PRO A 306 -22.76 -3.27 21.84
C PRO A 306 -23.85 -3.27 20.76
N ALA A 307 -24.34 -2.10 20.35
CA ALA A 307 -25.45 -1.95 19.41
C ALA A 307 -24.97 -2.13 17.96
N VAL A 308 -23.86 -1.49 17.60
CA VAL A 308 -23.22 -1.67 16.29
C VAL A 308 -22.69 -3.10 16.14
N ALA A 309 -22.11 -3.68 17.18
CA ALA A 309 -21.69 -5.09 17.15
C ALA A 309 -22.88 -6.06 16.99
N ALA A 310 -24.09 -5.69 17.40
CA ALA A 310 -25.29 -6.48 17.12
C ALA A 310 -25.63 -6.50 15.62
N LEU A 311 -25.57 -5.33 14.96
CA LEU A 311 -25.77 -5.22 13.50
C LEU A 311 -24.76 -6.09 12.73
N VAL A 312 -23.48 -6.05 13.12
CA VAL A 312 -22.44 -6.89 12.51
C VAL A 312 -22.73 -8.37 12.75
N ARG A 313 -22.97 -8.79 13.99
CA ARG A 313 -23.29 -10.20 14.32
C ARG A 313 -24.49 -10.75 13.54
N ASP A 314 -25.52 -9.95 13.32
CA ASP A 314 -26.71 -10.41 12.60
C ASP A 314 -26.50 -10.53 11.09
N PHE A 315 -25.62 -9.69 10.50
CA PHE A 315 -25.11 -9.89 9.13
C PHE A 315 -24.22 -11.15 9.02
N LEU A 316 -23.33 -11.38 9.99
CA LEU A 316 -22.50 -12.59 10.00
C LEU A 316 -23.35 -13.87 10.05
N LYS A 317 -24.41 -13.89 10.88
CA LYS A 317 -25.39 -14.98 10.89
C LYS A 317 -26.17 -15.13 9.58
N SER A 318 -26.53 -14.03 8.90
CA SER A 318 -27.25 -14.13 7.61
C SER A 318 -26.34 -14.75 6.53
N ARG A 319 -25.05 -14.36 6.50
CA ARG A 319 -23.99 -14.94 5.67
C ARG A 319 -23.76 -16.42 5.98
N GLU A 320 -23.54 -16.77 7.24
CA GLU A 320 -23.29 -18.16 7.69
C GLU A 320 -24.47 -19.10 7.43
N SER A 321 -25.70 -18.61 7.59
CA SER A 321 -26.92 -19.40 7.35
C SER A 321 -27.22 -19.67 5.87
N GLY A 322 -26.42 -19.13 4.94
CA GLY A 322 -26.61 -19.32 3.50
C GLY A 322 -27.87 -18.66 2.92
N ARG A 323 -28.56 -17.81 3.71
CA ARG A 323 -29.74 -17.04 3.25
C ARG A 323 -29.42 -16.14 2.07
N ILE A 324 -28.19 -15.64 2.01
CA ILE A 324 -27.63 -14.88 0.89
C ILE A 324 -26.29 -15.52 0.57
N ARG A 325 -26.06 -15.77 -0.71
CA ARG A 325 -24.91 -16.53 -1.20
C ARG A 325 -23.81 -15.57 -1.62
N PRO A 326 -22.54 -15.83 -1.28
CA PRO A 326 -21.44 -15.09 -1.86
C PRO A 326 -21.32 -15.40 -3.34
N THR A 327 -21.01 -14.37 -4.13
CA THR A 327 -20.67 -14.50 -5.55
C THR A 327 -19.20 -14.13 -5.71
N VAL A 328 -18.44 -14.95 -6.46
CA VAL A 328 -17.02 -14.72 -6.69
C VAL A 328 -16.85 -13.90 -7.97
N ARG A 329 -16.45 -12.64 -7.81
CA ARG A 329 -16.18 -11.70 -8.89
C ARG A 329 -14.81 -11.99 -9.50
N LEU A 330 -14.73 -12.11 -10.82
CA LEU A 330 -13.52 -12.42 -11.58
C LEU A 330 -13.26 -11.32 -12.61
N ASP A 331 -12.34 -10.40 -12.31
CA ASP A 331 -12.00 -9.27 -13.20
C ASP A 331 -10.80 -9.65 -14.08
N LEU A 332 -11.05 -9.93 -15.36
CA LEU A 332 -10.03 -10.30 -16.34
C LEU A 332 -9.66 -9.10 -17.21
N TYR A 333 -8.42 -8.63 -17.07
CA TYR A 333 -7.81 -7.57 -17.86
C TYR A 333 -7.03 -8.15 -19.04
N VAL A 334 -7.32 -7.69 -20.24
CA VAL A 334 -6.85 -8.25 -21.52
C VAL A 334 -6.67 -7.18 -22.59
N MET A 335 -5.98 -7.51 -23.67
CA MET A 335 -6.03 -6.76 -24.93
C MET A 335 -6.59 -7.71 -26.01
N SER A 336 -7.49 -7.25 -26.90
CA SER A 336 -8.24 -8.16 -27.79
C SER A 336 -7.39 -9.02 -28.73
N PHE A 337 -6.26 -8.53 -29.22
CA PHE A 337 -5.38 -9.27 -30.14
C PHE A 337 -4.28 -10.07 -29.41
N CYS A 338 -4.25 -10.01 -28.07
CA CYS A 338 -3.29 -10.77 -27.29
C CYS A 338 -3.53 -12.30 -27.42
N PRO A 339 -2.58 -13.10 -27.95
CA PRO A 339 -2.78 -14.55 -28.12
C PRO A 339 -2.95 -15.28 -26.79
N TYR A 340 -2.52 -14.68 -25.67
CA TYR A 340 -2.70 -15.21 -24.32
C TYR A 340 -4.07 -14.86 -23.70
N ALA A 341 -4.83 -13.91 -24.25
CA ALA A 341 -6.18 -13.60 -23.79
C ALA A 341 -7.18 -14.72 -24.14
N LYS A 342 -7.05 -15.34 -25.33
CA LYS A 342 -7.91 -16.44 -25.80
C LYS A 342 -8.13 -17.57 -24.77
N PRO A 343 -7.08 -18.22 -24.20
CA PRO A 343 -7.27 -19.26 -23.18
C PRO A 343 -7.82 -18.71 -21.86
N ALA A 344 -7.56 -17.44 -21.52
CA ALA A 344 -8.07 -16.81 -20.32
C ALA A 344 -9.59 -16.56 -20.42
N PHE A 345 -10.06 -15.96 -21.52
CA PHE A 345 -11.49 -15.81 -21.84
C PHE A 345 -12.23 -17.15 -21.72
N LYS A 346 -11.77 -18.16 -22.48
CA LYS A 346 -12.39 -19.49 -22.47
C LYS A 346 -12.48 -20.07 -21.05
N THR A 347 -11.42 -19.93 -20.26
CA THR A 347 -11.39 -20.40 -18.87
C THR A 347 -12.43 -19.69 -18.00
N LEU A 348 -12.56 -18.38 -18.11
CA LEU A 348 -13.49 -17.57 -17.32
C LEU A 348 -14.96 -17.93 -17.58
N PHE A 349 -15.33 -18.10 -18.85
CA PHE A 349 -16.71 -18.44 -19.22
C PHE A 349 -17.01 -19.94 -19.06
N GLU A 350 -16.03 -20.84 -19.17
CA GLU A 350 -16.19 -22.23 -18.72
C GLU A 350 -16.45 -22.30 -17.20
N LEU A 351 -15.80 -21.46 -16.39
CA LEU A 351 -16.11 -21.33 -14.96
C LEU A 351 -17.53 -20.81 -14.73
N LYS A 352 -17.96 -19.76 -15.43
CA LYS A 352 -19.36 -19.27 -15.34
C LYS A 352 -20.37 -20.37 -15.66
N LYS A 353 -20.09 -21.22 -16.66
CA LYS A 353 -20.92 -22.39 -17.00
C LYS A 353 -20.91 -23.49 -15.94
N ASP A 354 -19.77 -23.74 -15.30
CA ASP A 354 -19.61 -24.76 -14.26
C ASP A 354 -20.23 -24.33 -12.91
N PHE A 355 -20.12 -23.05 -12.56
CA PHE A 355 -20.44 -22.50 -11.24
C PHE A 355 -21.76 -21.71 -11.19
N GLY A 356 -22.32 -21.32 -12.34
CA GLY A 356 -23.56 -20.54 -12.41
C GLY A 356 -23.45 -19.19 -11.72
N ASP A 357 -24.40 -18.86 -10.85
CA ASP A 357 -24.48 -17.55 -10.18
C ASP A 357 -23.46 -17.39 -9.03
N ALA A 358 -22.73 -18.44 -8.69
CA ALA A 358 -21.63 -18.38 -7.73
C ALA A 358 -20.35 -17.71 -8.28
N VAL A 359 -20.31 -17.42 -9.59
CA VAL A 359 -19.20 -16.74 -10.28
C VAL A 359 -19.76 -15.61 -11.16
N GLU A 360 -19.06 -14.48 -11.18
CA GLU A 360 -19.38 -13.31 -11.99
C GLU A 360 -18.13 -12.85 -12.77
N PRO A 361 -18.04 -13.15 -14.08
CA PRO A 361 -16.91 -12.74 -14.91
C PRO A 361 -17.10 -11.31 -15.43
N HIS A 362 -16.09 -10.46 -15.23
CA HIS A 362 -15.96 -9.14 -15.84
C HIS A 362 -14.75 -9.13 -16.78
N VAL A 363 -14.85 -8.37 -17.86
CA VAL A 363 -13.79 -8.20 -18.86
C VAL A 363 -13.41 -6.72 -18.88
N TYR A 364 -12.12 -6.45 -18.77
CA TYR A 364 -11.52 -5.12 -18.84
C TYR A 364 -10.51 -5.11 -19.99
N TYR A 365 -10.59 -4.10 -20.85
CA TYR A 365 -9.64 -3.91 -21.94
C TYR A 365 -8.54 -2.95 -21.50
N ILE A 366 -7.29 -3.36 -21.73
CA ILE A 366 -6.08 -2.62 -21.34
C ILE A 366 -5.78 -1.60 -22.44
N VAL A 367 -6.12 -0.33 -22.21
CA VAL A 367 -5.93 0.76 -23.17
C VAL A 367 -5.41 2.02 -22.50
N GLN A 368 -4.47 2.68 -23.16
CA GLN A 368 -3.97 3.99 -22.72
C GLN A 368 -4.90 5.09 -23.23
N TYR A 369 -5.24 6.03 -22.34
CA TYR A 369 -5.96 7.24 -22.72
C TYR A 369 -4.95 8.37 -22.91
N VAL A 370 -4.84 8.90 -24.13
CA VAL A 370 -3.78 9.84 -24.50
C VAL A 370 -4.25 11.29 -24.29
N ASP A 371 -5.35 11.69 -24.94
CA ASP A 371 -6.13 12.91 -24.66
C ASP A 371 -7.49 12.85 -25.42
N GLU A 372 -8.41 13.79 -25.15
CA GLU A 372 -9.70 14.06 -25.85
C GLU A 372 -10.46 12.92 -26.59
N GLY A 373 -10.47 11.70 -26.07
CA GLY A 373 -11.20 10.56 -26.66
C GLY A 373 -10.37 9.66 -27.57
N GLU A 374 -9.08 9.93 -27.76
CA GLU A 374 -8.15 9.01 -28.41
C GLU A 374 -7.65 7.94 -27.42
N PHE A 375 -7.73 6.68 -27.85
CA PHE A 375 -7.24 5.52 -27.13
C PHE A 375 -6.08 4.91 -27.89
N ASP A 376 -5.03 4.50 -27.17
CA ASP A 376 -3.90 3.77 -27.71
C ASP A 376 -3.84 2.36 -27.09
N SER A 377 -3.47 1.38 -27.91
CA SER A 377 -3.27 -0.02 -27.50
C SER A 377 -2.00 -0.57 -28.12
N LEU A 378 -1.41 -1.60 -27.52
CA LEU A 378 -0.13 -2.16 -27.96
C LEU A 378 -0.14 -2.72 -29.39
N HIS A 379 -1.31 -3.03 -29.96
CA HIS A 379 -1.45 -3.44 -31.37
C HIS A 379 -2.16 -2.39 -32.25
N GLY A 380 -2.34 -1.16 -31.76
CA GLY A 380 -2.87 -0.02 -32.51
C GLY A 380 -4.41 0.06 -32.60
N GLU A 381 -4.89 0.95 -33.47
CA GLU A 381 -6.29 1.35 -33.63
C GLU A 381 -7.25 0.18 -33.90
N GLU A 382 -6.83 -0.82 -34.70
CA GLU A 382 -7.65 -2.00 -35.00
C GLU A 382 -8.02 -2.83 -33.75
N GLU A 383 -7.15 -2.81 -32.72
CA GLU A 383 -7.41 -3.48 -31.44
C GLU A 383 -8.39 -2.67 -30.59
N VAL A 384 -8.25 -1.34 -30.56
CA VAL A 384 -9.19 -0.42 -29.90
C VAL A 384 -10.59 -0.59 -30.48
N GLU A 385 -10.72 -0.60 -31.82
CA GLU A 385 -12.01 -0.87 -32.46
C GLU A 385 -12.57 -2.26 -32.09
N GLU A 386 -11.71 -3.27 -31.95
CA GLU A 386 -12.11 -4.62 -31.55
C GLU A 386 -12.60 -4.66 -30.10
N ASP A 387 -11.92 -3.98 -29.19
CA ASP A 387 -12.35 -3.83 -27.80
C ASP A 387 -13.73 -3.15 -27.75
N MET A 388 -13.94 -2.07 -28.53
CA MET A 388 -15.25 -1.41 -28.66
C MET A 388 -16.34 -2.34 -29.20
N ARG A 389 -16.04 -3.13 -30.26
CA ARG A 389 -16.95 -4.15 -30.80
C ARG A 389 -17.30 -5.18 -29.73
N GLN A 390 -16.31 -5.72 -29.04
CA GLN A 390 -16.47 -6.73 -28.00
C GLN A 390 -17.28 -6.22 -26.78
N LEU A 391 -17.06 -4.98 -26.33
CA LEU A 391 -17.88 -4.31 -25.31
C LEU A 391 -19.35 -4.19 -25.74
N CYS A 392 -19.61 -3.89 -27.01
CA CYS A 392 -20.97 -3.81 -27.53
C CYS A 392 -21.63 -5.19 -27.71
N VAL A 393 -20.87 -6.25 -28.03
CA VAL A 393 -21.36 -7.62 -28.01
C VAL A 393 -21.70 -8.06 -26.58
N LEU A 394 -20.83 -7.79 -25.59
CA LEU A 394 -21.11 -8.04 -24.16
C LEU A 394 -22.41 -7.36 -23.69
N LYS A 395 -22.61 -6.10 -24.08
CA LYS A 395 -23.81 -5.33 -23.68
C LYS A 395 -25.09 -5.84 -24.34
N THR A 396 -25.07 -6.10 -25.64
CA THR A 396 -26.30 -6.33 -26.42
C THR A 396 -26.66 -7.80 -26.57
N GLN A 397 -25.65 -8.69 -26.61
CA GLN A 397 -25.78 -10.10 -27.00
C GLN A 397 -24.76 -10.97 -26.23
N PRO A 398 -24.75 -10.92 -24.87
CA PRO A 398 -23.72 -11.55 -24.05
C PRO A 398 -23.59 -13.07 -24.26
N GLU A 399 -24.66 -13.76 -24.66
CA GLU A 399 -24.67 -15.19 -24.98
C GLU A 399 -23.84 -15.54 -26.23
N LYS A 400 -23.63 -14.58 -27.13
CA LYS A 400 -22.82 -14.74 -28.36
C LYS A 400 -21.37 -14.28 -28.18
N PHE A 401 -21.03 -13.66 -27.05
CA PHE A 401 -19.70 -13.11 -26.80
C PHE A 401 -18.58 -14.14 -26.91
N VAL A 402 -18.70 -15.28 -26.22
CA VAL A 402 -17.63 -16.29 -26.22
C VAL A 402 -17.42 -16.92 -27.60
N PRO A 403 -18.46 -17.38 -28.33
CA PRO A 403 -18.30 -17.81 -29.72
C PRO A 403 -17.68 -16.75 -30.63
N TYR A 404 -18.06 -15.47 -30.48
CA TYR A 404 -17.50 -14.36 -31.26
C TYR A 404 -16.00 -14.19 -30.99
N VAL A 405 -15.59 -14.12 -29.73
CA VAL A 405 -14.20 -13.99 -29.31
C VAL A 405 -13.37 -15.22 -29.67
N GLU A 406 -13.93 -16.43 -29.59
CA GLU A 406 -13.25 -17.66 -30.06
C GLU A 406 -13.00 -17.65 -31.57
N CYS A 407 -13.93 -17.10 -32.36
CA CYS A 407 -13.79 -16.91 -33.81
C CYS A 407 -12.77 -15.81 -34.15
N ARG A 408 -12.87 -14.63 -33.53
CA ARG A 408 -11.92 -13.51 -33.77
C ARG A 408 -10.49 -13.93 -33.46
N ASN A 409 -10.30 -14.68 -32.37
CA ASN A 409 -9.00 -15.25 -32.01
C ASN A 409 -8.63 -16.54 -32.78
N ALA A 410 -9.33 -16.92 -33.86
CA ALA A 410 -8.96 -18.07 -34.69
C ALA A 410 -7.84 -17.74 -35.68
N SER A 411 -7.78 -16.50 -36.19
CA SER A 411 -6.61 -15.98 -36.90
C SER A 411 -6.49 -14.46 -36.67
N VAL A 412 -5.29 -13.99 -36.33
CA VAL A 412 -5.06 -12.57 -36.00
C VAL A 412 -5.09 -11.69 -37.26
N GLU A 413 -4.75 -12.25 -38.42
CA GLU A 413 -4.61 -11.52 -39.69
C GLU A 413 -5.64 -11.91 -40.78
N GLY A 414 -6.51 -12.91 -40.53
CA GLY A 414 -7.15 -13.67 -41.61
C GLY A 414 -8.67 -13.88 -41.55
N THR A 415 -9.38 -13.36 -40.54
CA THR A 415 -10.84 -13.53 -40.43
C THR A 415 -11.51 -12.21 -40.09
N SER A 416 -12.34 -11.70 -41.02
CA SER A 416 -13.04 -10.43 -40.82
C SER A 416 -14.00 -10.52 -39.63
N TRP A 417 -14.18 -9.42 -38.90
CA TRP A 417 -15.09 -9.42 -37.75
C TRP A 417 -16.55 -9.66 -38.18
N GLN A 418 -16.89 -9.29 -39.42
CA GLN A 418 -18.19 -9.51 -40.04
C GLN A 418 -18.46 -11.00 -40.30
N GLU A 419 -17.46 -11.78 -40.73
CA GLU A 419 -17.58 -13.24 -40.86
C GLU A 419 -17.82 -13.88 -39.49
N CYS A 420 -17.06 -13.48 -38.47
CA CYS A 420 -17.27 -13.98 -37.11
C CYS A 420 -18.65 -13.61 -36.58
N ALA A 421 -19.07 -12.34 -36.71
CA ALA A 421 -20.39 -11.88 -36.31
C ALA A 421 -21.51 -12.65 -37.04
N SER A 422 -21.37 -12.88 -38.35
CA SER A 422 -22.34 -13.64 -39.14
C SER A 422 -22.40 -15.11 -38.74
N SER A 423 -21.25 -15.75 -38.52
CA SER A 423 -21.18 -17.18 -38.19
C SER A 423 -21.78 -17.52 -36.81
N VAL A 424 -21.73 -16.58 -35.87
CA VAL A 424 -22.34 -16.72 -34.52
C VAL A 424 -23.71 -16.04 -34.41
N GLY A 425 -24.22 -15.47 -35.51
CA GLY A 425 -25.56 -14.88 -35.60
C GLY A 425 -25.74 -13.58 -34.80
N ILE A 426 -24.70 -12.76 -34.68
CA ILE A 426 -24.80 -11.41 -34.07
C ILE A 426 -25.74 -10.53 -34.91
N ASP A 427 -26.69 -9.89 -34.24
CA ASP A 427 -27.48 -8.80 -34.80
C ASP A 427 -26.56 -7.60 -35.05
N LEU A 428 -26.23 -7.38 -36.32
CA LEU A 428 -25.37 -6.29 -36.78
C LEU A 428 -26.01 -4.91 -36.59
N LYS A 429 -27.35 -4.83 -36.54
CA LYS A 429 -28.05 -3.57 -36.29
C LYS A 429 -27.90 -3.17 -34.83
N ALA A 430 -28.14 -4.09 -33.90
CA ALA A 430 -27.95 -3.83 -32.46
C ALA A 430 -26.48 -3.50 -32.15
N LEU A 431 -25.53 -4.15 -32.82
CA LEU A 431 -24.10 -3.84 -32.72
C LEU A 431 -23.78 -2.43 -33.23
N SER A 432 -24.28 -2.03 -34.41
CA SER A 432 -24.01 -0.70 -34.96
C SER A 432 -24.68 0.43 -34.17
N GLU A 433 -25.90 0.22 -33.66
CA GLU A 433 -26.58 1.14 -32.74
C GLU A 433 -25.81 1.31 -31.42
N CYS A 434 -25.18 0.24 -30.92
CA CYS A 434 -24.33 0.33 -29.73
C CYS A 434 -23.02 1.10 -29.99
N LEU A 435 -22.31 0.80 -31.08
CA LEU A 435 -21.08 1.49 -31.46
C LEU A 435 -21.32 3.00 -31.66
N ALA A 436 -22.44 3.38 -32.28
CA ALA A 436 -22.80 4.79 -32.48
C ALA A 436 -23.32 5.52 -31.20
N SER A 437 -23.43 4.85 -30.05
CA SER A 437 -24.06 5.42 -28.84
C SER A 437 -23.10 6.15 -27.88
N GLY A 438 -21.80 6.21 -28.21
CA GLY A 438 -20.75 6.70 -27.30
C GLY A 438 -20.52 5.78 -26.07
N TYR A 439 -21.18 4.62 -26.03
CA TYR A 439 -21.06 3.65 -24.95
C TYR A 439 -19.67 3.03 -24.84
N PRO A 440 -19.09 2.44 -25.91
CA PRO A 440 -17.82 1.74 -25.77
C PRO A 440 -16.67 2.70 -25.44
N GLU A 441 -16.68 3.93 -25.93
CA GLU A 441 -15.72 4.99 -25.62
C GLU A 441 -15.79 5.39 -24.13
N ARG A 442 -17.01 5.59 -23.59
CA ARG A 442 -17.20 5.84 -22.14
C ARG A 442 -16.73 4.65 -21.30
N GLN A 443 -16.91 3.42 -21.78
CA GLN A 443 -16.39 2.23 -21.11
C GLN A 443 -14.87 2.19 -21.14
N LEU A 444 -14.23 2.25 -22.31
CA LEU A 444 -12.77 2.23 -22.42
C LEU A 444 -12.10 3.32 -21.59
N ARG A 445 -12.66 4.54 -21.54
CA ARG A 445 -12.13 5.62 -20.68
C ARG A 445 -12.19 5.28 -19.18
N SER A 446 -13.24 4.59 -18.75
CA SER A 446 -13.37 4.13 -17.38
C SER A 446 -12.44 2.94 -17.08
N MET A 447 -12.26 2.03 -18.04
CA MET A 447 -11.31 0.91 -17.96
C MET A 447 -9.86 1.41 -17.87
N ALA A 448 -9.45 2.34 -18.74
CA ALA A 448 -8.17 3.03 -18.70
C ALA A 448 -7.88 3.72 -17.35
N THR A 449 -8.93 4.25 -16.72
CA THR A 449 -8.82 4.86 -15.38
C THR A 449 -8.64 3.78 -14.30
N ARG A 450 -9.39 2.68 -14.39
CA ARG A 450 -9.32 1.52 -13.47
C ARG A 450 -7.96 0.81 -13.54
N GLU A 451 -7.47 0.48 -14.74
CA GLU A 451 -6.16 -0.18 -14.91
C GLU A 451 -5.02 0.71 -14.42
N ARG A 452 -5.08 2.03 -14.64
CA ARG A 452 -4.10 3.00 -14.13
C ARG A 452 -4.12 3.09 -12.60
N ARG A 453 -5.31 3.11 -11.99
CA ARG A 453 -5.50 3.08 -10.52
C ARG A 453 -4.97 1.77 -9.91
N LEU A 454 -5.09 0.63 -10.61
CA LEU A 454 -4.63 -0.70 -10.17
C LEU A 454 -3.22 -1.09 -10.63
N ARG A 455 -2.60 -0.30 -11.51
CA ARG A 455 -1.30 -0.54 -12.18
C ARG A 455 -1.26 -1.83 -13.01
N VAL A 456 -2.36 -2.15 -13.68
CA VAL A 456 -2.40 -3.27 -14.64
C VAL A 456 -1.76 -2.83 -15.95
N ASN A 457 -0.76 -3.57 -16.41
CA ASN A 457 0.01 -3.26 -17.63
C ASN A 457 0.36 -4.52 -18.46
N ALA A 458 -0.32 -5.64 -18.22
CA ALA A 458 -0.01 -6.92 -18.86
C ALA A 458 -1.29 -7.74 -19.11
N SER A 459 -1.39 -8.32 -20.31
CA SER A 459 -2.48 -9.23 -20.70
C SER A 459 -2.00 -10.70 -20.71
N PRO A 460 -2.77 -11.65 -20.16
CA PRO A 460 -3.93 -11.47 -19.29
C PRO A 460 -3.51 -11.19 -17.83
N THR A 461 -4.22 -10.31 -17.15
CA THR A 461 -4.15 -10.14 -15.68
C THR A 461 -5.51 -10.45 -15.07
N LEU A 462 -5.54 -11.19 -13.96
CA LEU A 462 -6.79 -11.59 -13.30
C LEU A 462 -6.81 -11.10 -11.85
N TYR A 463 -7.92 -10.52 -11.43
CA TYR A 463 -8.24 -10.28 -10.04
C TYR A 463 -9.44 -11.14 -9.63
N ILE A 464 -9.44 -11.62 -8.39
CA ILE A 464 -10.55 -12.36 -7.79
C ILE A 464 -11.01 -11.57 -6.56
N ASN A 465 -12.28 -11.16 -6.53
CA ASN A 465 -12.84 -10.25 -5.52
C ASN A 465 -11.91 -9.04 -5.27
N ASN A 466 -11.46 -8.41 -6.36
CA ASN A 466 -10.56 -7.25 -6.37
C ASN A 466 -9.15 -7.50 -5.78
N GLN A 467 -8.74 -8.76 -5.57
CA GLN A 467 -7.38 -9.15 -5.17
C GLN A 467 -6.60 -9.78 -6.33
N LEU A 468 -5.36 -9.36 -6.58
CA LEU A 468 -4.54 -9.83 -7.69
C LEU A 468 -4.27 -11.36 -7.60
N PHE A 469 -4.66 -12.10 -8.63
CA PHE A 469 -4.44 -13.54 -8.69
C PHE A 469 -3.07 -13.88 -9.30
N GLY A 470 -2.09 -14.12 -8.44
CA GLY A 470 -0.73 -14.53 -8.85
C GLY A 470 -0.60 -15.99 -9.35
N GLY A 471 -1.70 -16.70 -9.60
CA GLY A 471 -1.70 -18.08 -10.10
C GLY A 471 -1.86 -18.14 -11.63
N ARG A 472 -1.63 -19.33 -12.22
CA ARG A 472 -1.94 -19.54 -13.65
C ARG A 472 -3.45 -19.54 -13.85
N ILE A 473 -3.94 -18.78 -14.83
CA ILE A 473 -5.35 -18.78 -15.26
C ILE A 473 -5.65 -20.17 -15.85
N ASP A 474 -6.23 -21.05 -15.01
CA ASP A 474 -6.47 -22.46 -15.28
C ASP A 474 -7.80 -22.86 -14.62
N ARG A 475 -8.69 -23.49 -15.38
CA ARG A 475 -10.05 -23.83 -14.93
C ARG A 475 -10.10 -24.61 -13.62
N ARG A 476 -9.12 -25.49 -13.34
CA ARG A 476 -9.12 -26.28 -12.10
C ARG A 476 -8.52 -25.51 -10.93
N LEU A 477 -7.50 -24.69 -11.16
CA LEU A 477 -6.92 -23.85 -10.11
C LEU A 477 -7.92 -22.75 -9.69
N LEU A 478 -8.52 -22.07 -10.66
CA LEU A 478 -9.53 -21.05 -10.42
C LEU A 478 -10.81 -21.62 -9.82
N GLY A 479 -11.29 -22.77 -10.31
CA GLY A 479 -12.43 -23.45 -9.71
C GLY A 479 -12.20 -23.76 -8.22
N ARG A 480 -10.96 -24.09 -7.82
CA ARG A 480 -10.59 -24.27 -6.40
C ARG A 480 -10.53 -22.98 -5.62
N SER A 481 -10.00 -21.90 -6.19
CA SER A 481 -10.05 -20.57 -5.57
C SER A 481 -11.49 -20.15 -5.30
N VAL A 482 -12.37 -20.29 -6.30
CA VAL A 482 -13.81 -20.03 -6.17
C VAL A 482 -14.41 -20.88 -5.04
N CYS A 483 -14.24 -22.20 -5.04
CA CYS A 483 -14.76 -23.06 -3.96
C CYS A 483 -14.17 -22.74 -2.57
N THR A 484 -12.97 -22.19 -2.49
CA THR A 484 -12.37 -21.77 -1.22
C THR A 484 -13.03 -20.50 -0.71
N ILE A 485 -13.29 -19.52 -1.59
CA ILE A 485 -13.96 -18.25 -1.27
C ILE A 485 -15.44 -18.47 -0.92
N LEU A 486 -16.12 -19.38 -1.61
CA LEU A 486 -17.51 -19.75 -1.31
C LEU A 486 -17.70 -20.42 0.06
N GLY A 487 -16.63 -20.91 0.69
CA GLY A 487 -16.65 -21.49 2.04
C GLY A 487 -17.71 -22.59 2.20
N HIS A 488 -18.65 -22.41 3.14
CA HIS A 488 -19.76 -23.35 3.35
C HIS A 488 -20.66 -23.52 2.11
N GLY A 489 -20.86 -22.46 1.31
CA GLY A 489 -21.66 -22.49 0.08
C GLY A 489 -21.05 -23.36 -1.03
N ALA A 490 -19.74 -23.65 -0.97
CA ALA A 490 -19.09 -24.54 -1.92
C ALA A 490 -19.69 -25.96 -1.90
N SER A 491 -20.22 -26.41 -0.75
CA SER A 491 -20.86 -27.72 -0.64
C SER A 491 -22.12 -27.87 -1.52
N GLU A 492 -22.78 -26.75 -1.85
CA GLU A 492 -23.98 -26.71 -2.69
C GLU A 492 -23.68 -26.62 -4.19
N VAL A 493 -22.54 -26.04 -4.57
CA VAL A 493 -22.11 -25.92 -5.98
C VAL A 493 -21.64 -27.27 -6.51
N ARG A 494 -22.26 -27.74 -7.61
CA ARG A 494 -21.91 -29.03 -8.22
C ARG A 494 -20.45 -29.09 -8.66
N ALA A 495 -19.93 -28.05 -9.30
CA ALA A 495 -18.54 -27.99 -9.73
C ALA A 495 -17.56 -28.22 -8.57
N CYS A 496 -17.81 -27.63 -7.39
CA CYS A 496 -17.00 -27.86 -6.19
C CYS A 496 -17.01 -29.30 -5.71
N ARG A 497 -18.16 -30.00 -5.79
CA ARG A 497 -18.25 -31.43 -5.45
C ARG A 497 -17.56 -32.34 -6.49
N ASP A 498 -17.56 -31.92 -7.75
CA ASP A 498 -16.97 -32.67 -8.87
C ASP A 498 -15.45 -32.37 -9.06
N LEU A 499 -14.88 -31.39 -8.36
CA LEU A 499 -13.45 -31.05 -8.42
C LEU A 499 -12.54 -32.15 -7.79
N PRO A 500 -11.40 -32.49 -8.43
CA PRO A 500 -10.40 -33.37 -7.84
C PRO A 500 -9.87 -32.86 -6.49
N LYS A 501 -9.70 -33.78 -5.51
CA LYS A 501 -9.05 -33.49 -4.22
C LYS A 501 -7.59 -33.08 -4.39
N CYS A 502 -6.93 -33.50 -5.47
CA CYS A 502 -5.57 -33.07 -5.82
C CYS A 502 -5.28 -33.24 -7.32
N LEU A 503 -4.34 -32.44 -7.83
CA LEU A 503 -3.70 -32.50 -9.15
C LEU A 503 -2.19 -32.74 -8.98
N HIS A 504 -1.61 -32.17 -7.94
CA HIS A 504 -0.20 -32.30 -7.58
C HIS A 504 -0.06 -32.51 -6.07
N ASP A 505 1.10 -32.99 -5.64
CA ASP A 505 1.42 -33.23 -4.23
C ASP A 505 1.31 -31.97 -3.36
N PHE A 506 1.56 -30.78 -3.94
CA PHE A 506 1.44 -29.50 -3.24
C PHE A 506 0.00 -29.04 -2.98
N ASP A 507 -0.99 -29.62 -3.66
CA ASP A 507 -2.41 -29.33 -3.41
C ASP A 507 -2.91 -30.00 -2.13
N CYS A 508 -2.16 -30.97 -1.63
CA CYS A 508 -2.53 -31.74 -0.47
C CYS A 508 -2.21 -30.98 0.83
N PRO A 509 -3.16 -30.89 1.78
CA PRO A 509 -2.94 -30.21 3.05
C PRO A 509 -1.67 -30.70 3.76
N ARG A 510 -0.75 -29.80 4.09
CA ARG A 510 0.51 -30.18 4.74
C ARG A 510 0.24 -30.82 6.11
N LYS A 511 0.93 -31.92 6.40
CA LYS A 511 0.96 -32.55 7.72
C LYS A 511 2.40 -32.57 8.23
N LYS A 512 2.61 -32.20 9.50
CA LYS A 512 3.95 -32.13 10.11
C LYS A 512 4.63 -33.51 10.06
N GLY A 513 5.89 -33.57 9.60
CA GLY A 513 6.65 -34.82 9.48
C GLY A 513 6.19 -35.77 8.37
N MET A 514 5.23 -35.39 7.54
CA MET A 514 4.66 -36.23 6.48
C MET A 514 4.86 -35.57 5.13
N ILE A 515 5.22 -36.37 4.12
CA ILE A 515 5.17 -35.93 2.72
C ILE A 515 3.83 -36.33 2.12
N ALA A 516 3.13 -35.36 1.53
CA ALA A 516 1.88 -35.63 0.84
C ALA A 516 2.14 -36.18 -0.57
N ARG A 517 1.26 -37.06 -1.03
CA ARG A 517 1.23 -37.59 -2.38
C ARG A 517 -0.18 -37.51 -2.94
N CYS A 518 -0.33 -36.86 -4.08
CA CYS A 518 -1.56 -36.91 -4.83
C CYS A 518 -1.65 -38.24 -5.59
N VAL A 519 -2.64 -39.05 -5.24
CA VAL A 519 -2.92 -40.31 -5.92
C VAL A 519 -4.05 -40.10 -6.90
N ASN A 520 -3.95 -40.69 -8.09
CA ASN A 520 -4.88 -40.49 -9.21
C ASN A 520 -5.13 -39.00 -9.52
N PRO A 521 -4.07 -38.19 -9.74
CA PRO A 521 -4.17 -36.73 -9.89
C PRO A 521 -5.17 -36.31 -10.96
N GLY A 522 -6.01 -35.33 -10.64
CA GLY A 522 -7.00 -34.78 -11.56
C GLY A 522 -8.21 -35.66 -11.87
N THR A 523 -8.39 -36.78 -11.17
CA THR A 523 -9.56 -37.67 -11.30
C THR A 523 -10.55 -37.51 -10.14
N LYS A 524 -11.76 -38.08 -10.25
CA LYS A 524 -12.71 -38.15 -9.12
C LYS A 524 -12.23 -39.06 -7.98
N GLN A 525 -11.36 -40.01 -8.30
CA GLN A 525 -10.69 -40.91 -7.34
C GLN A 525 -9.42 -40.27 -6.73
N SER A 526 -9.16 -38.99 -7.02
CA SER A 526 -8.02 -38.28 -6.48
C SER A 526 -8.09 -38.19 -4.96
N ARG A 527 -6.95 -38.41 -4.30
CA ARG A 527 -6.83 -38.32 -2.84
C ARG A 527 -5.40 -38.01 -2.44
N CYS A 528 -5.27 -37.38 -1.28
CA CYS A 528 -3.99 -37.16 -0.64
C CYS A 528 -3.66 -38.34 0.26
N GLU A 529 -2.70 -39.15 -0.17
CA GLU A 529 -1.99 -40.08 0.70
C GLU A 529 -0.81 -39.37 1.36
N TYR A 530 -0.33 -39.92 2.47
CA TYR A 530 0.70 -39.31 3.30
C TYR A 530 1.69 -40.40 3.70
N ASP A 531 2.94 -40.21 3.30
CA ASP A 531 4.05 -41.09 3.64
C ASP A 531 4.90 -40.38 4.71
N GLU A 532 5.54 -41.12 5.63
CA GLU A 532 6.45 -40.49 6.60
C GLU A 532 7.63 -39.82 5.89
N ALA A 533 7.93 -38.58 6.23
CA ALA A 533 9.05 -37.87 5.62
C ALA A 533 10.38 -38.42 6.16
N VAL A 534 11.35 -38.63 5.27
CA VAL A 534 12.73 -38.95 5.65
C VAL A 534 13.24 -37.88 6.62
N ARG A 535 13.74 -38.30 7.77
CA ARG A 535 14.39 -37.42 8.75
C ARG A 535 15.70 -36.89 8.16
N VAL A 536 15.86 -35.57 8.17
CA VAL A 536 17.03 -34.89 7.61
C VAL A 536 17.60 -33.95 8.67
N PRO A 537 18.68 -34.32 9.37
CA PRO A 537 19.33 -33.42 10.32
C PRO A 537 19.99 -32.26 9.55
N VAL A 538 19.83 -31.04 10.07
CA VAL A 538 20.50 -29.84 9.57
C VAL A 538 21.10 -29.02 10.72
N ASP A 539 22.40 -28.78 10.66
CA ASP A 539 23.07 -27.77 11.49
C ASP A 539 22.98 -26.41 10.78
N VAL A 540 22.36 -25.44 11.44
CA VAL A 540 22.22 -24.05 10.98
C VAL A 540 23.19 -23.20 11.77
N VAL A 541 24.32 -22.84 11.15
CA VAL A 541 25.34 -21.97 11.75
C VAL A 541 24.94 -20.52 11.51
N TYR A 542 24.70 -19.76 12.57
CA TYR A 542 24.16 -18.39 12.51
C TYR A 542 25.02 -17.40 13.29
N ASP A 543 24.91 -16.10 12.97
CA ASP A 543 25.49 -15.03 13.78
C ASP A 543 24.40 -14.43 14.67
N ALA A 544 24.53 -14.55 15.99
CA ALA A 544 23.62 -13.92 16.95
C ALA A 544 23.59 -12.38 16.85
N ASN A 545 24.59 -11.79 16.16
CA ASN A 545 24.67 -10.38 15.82
C ASN A 545 24.23 -10.07 14.38
N SER A 546 23.42 -10.92 13.73
CA SER A 546 22.68 -10.52 12.52
C SER A 546 21.42 -9.68 12.86
N VAL A 547 21.19 -8.55 12.18
CA VAL A 547 19.92 -7.79 12.28
C VAL A 547 18.89 -8.21 11.21
N ALA A 548 19.36 -8.80 10.11
CA ALA A 548 18.57 -9.15 8.93
C ALA A 548 18.58 -10.66 8.64
N SER A 549 18.75 -11.50 9.67
CA SER A 549 18.74 -12.95 9.52
C SER A 549 17.46 -13.42 8.83
N ASN A 550 17.64 -14.34 7.88
CA ASN A 550 16.58 -14.94 7.10
C ASN A 550 16.37 -16.44 7.40
N GLU A 551 16.95 -16.92 8.50
CA GLU A 551 16.89 -18.32 8.96
C GLU A 551 15.49 -18.91 8.87
N ASP A 552 14.51 -18.31 9.55
CA ASP A 552 13.17 -18.86 9.63
C ASP A 552 12.48 -18.91 8.26
N ARG A 553 12.76 -17.95 7.37
CA ARG A 553 12.27 -17.97 5.99
C ARG A 553 12.84 -19.19 5.24
N ILE A 554 14.15 -19.39 5.28
CA ILE A 554 14.81 -20.50 4.58
C ILE A 554 14.44 -21.86 5.20
N ILE A 555 14.38 -21.95 6.53
CA ILE A 555 13.93 -23.14 7.26
C ILE A 555 12.49 -23.50 6.87
N ASN A 556 11.57 -22.54 6.88
CA ASN A 556 10.16 -22.77 6.52
C ASN A 556 9.98 -23.12 5.04
N SER A 557 10.70 -22.46 4.13
CA SER A 557 10.73 -22.81 2.71
C SER A 557 11.32 -24.21 2.48
N THR A 558 12.32 -24.63 3.26
CA THR A 558 12.91 -25.96 3.16
C THR A 558 11.97 -27.03 3.75
N LEU A 559 11.35 -26.77 4.90
CA LEU A 559 10.32 -27.64 5.52
C LEU A 559 9.13 -27.91 4.59
N ALA A 560 8.76 -26.94 3.76
CA ALA A 560 7.72 -27.11 2.74
C ALA A 560 8.06 -28.19 1.70
N ILE A 561 9.34 -28.41 1.43
CA ILE A 561 9.87 -29.36 0.43
C ILE A 561 10.32 -30.67 1.09
N MET A 562 10.90 -30.58 2.30
CA MET A 562 11.40 -31.67 3.13
C MET A 562 10.76 -31.61 4.54
N PRO A 563 9.55 -32.18 4.73
CA PRO A 563 8.81 -32.07 6.00
C PRO A 563 9.45 -32.76 7.21
N GLY A 564 10.48 -33.58 7.00
CA GLY A 564 11.26 -34.28 8.03
C GLY A 564 12.55 -33.57 8.46
N LEU A 565 12.68 -32.26 8.19
CA LEU A 565 13.86 -31.48 8.57
C LEU A 565 13.99 -31.35 10.10
N GLU A 566 15.09 -31.83 10.67
CA GLU A 566 15.42 -31.75 12.09
C GLU A 566 16.49 -30.67 12.29
N VAL A 567 16.05 -29.47 12.71
CA VAL A 567 16.90 -28.25 12.77
C VAL A 567 17.61 -28.13 14.11
N LYS A 568 18.95 -28.06 14.07
CA LYS A 568 19.80 -27.65 15.19
C LYS A 568 20.46 -26.31 14.84
N ARG A 569 20.25 -25.27 15.66
CA ARG A 569 20.95 -23.98 15.51
C ARG A 569 22.26 -24.01 16.29
N VAL A 570 23.34 -23.48 15.71
CA VAL A 570 24.68 -23.39 16.31
C VAL A 570 25.21 -21.97 16.12
N GLU A 571 25.53 -21.26 17.19
CA GLU A 571 26.07 -19.91 17.08
C GLU A 571 27.52 -19.94 16.59
N ALA A 572 27.83 -19.16 15.55
CA ALA A 572 29.14 -19.09 14.89
C ALA A 572 30.32 -18.71 15.80
N SER A 573 30.05 -18.00 16.90
CA SER A 573 31.06 -17.57 17.88
C SER A 573 31.58 -18.73 18.76
N THR A 574 30.78 -19.79 18.91
CA THR A 574 31.10 -20.96 19.74
C THR A 574 32.16 -21.85 19.10
N ASP A 575 32.81 -22.70 19.89
CA ASP A 575 33.82 -23.62 19.38
C ASP A 575 33.22 -24.76 18.53
N GLU A 576 31.91 -25.01 18.62
CA GLU A 576 31.19 -25.83 17.64
C GLU A 576 30.98 -25.06 16.33
N GLY A 577 30.47 -23.82 16.39
CA GLY A 577 30.27 -22.96 15.22
C GLY A 577 31.56 -22.74 14.41
N LYS A 578 32.66 -22.38 15.07
CA LYS A 578 33.98 -22.24 14.45
C LYS A 578 34.45 -23.52 13.74
N ARG A 579 34.26 -24.69 14.37
CA ARG A 579 34.62 -25.99 13.77
C ARG A 579 33.77 -26.30 12.54
N LEU A 580 32.45 -26.06 12.59
CA LEU A 580 31.56 -26.25 11.44
C LEU A 580 31.90 -25.30 10.28
N ILE A 581 32.20 -24.04 10.57
CA ILE A 581 32.65 -23.05 9.58
C ILE A 581 33.90 -23.52 8.85
N ALA A 582 34.92 -23.98 9.59
CA ALA A 582 36.16 -24.47 9.01
C ALA A 582 35.98 -25.78 8.24
N ALA A 583 35.33 -26.78 8.84
CA ALA A 583 35.18 -28.13 8.27
C ALA A 583 34.37 -28.15 6.96
N TYR A 584 33.38 -27.27 6.83
CA TYR A 584 32.50 -27.21 5.65
C TYR A 584 32.76 -25.98 4.76
N GLY A 585 33.77 -25.18 5.08
CA GLY A 585 34.18 -24.00 4.31
C GLY A 585 33.06 -22.97 4.15
N LEU A 586 32.40 -22.59 5.24
CA LEU A 586 31.31 -21.61 5.21
C LEU A 586 31.88 -20.20 5.02
N ARG A 587 31.63 -19.60 3.85
CA ARG A 587 32.08 -18.22 3.52
C ARG A 587 31.10 -17.14 3.97
N MET A 588 29.82 -17.48 4.09
CA MET A 588 28.75 -16.57 4.52
C MET A 588 27.81 -17.28 5.49
N LEU A 589 27.15 -16.51 6.36
CA LEU A 589 26.13 -16.98 7.31
C LEU A 589 24.77 -16.28 7.07
N PRO A 590 23.63 -16.89 7.44
CA PRO A 590 23.49 -18.24 7.99
C PRO A 590 23.93 -19.34 7.01
N GLY A 591 24.67 -20.32 7.51
CA GLY A 591 25.19 -21.46 6.75
C GLY A 591 24.49 -22.75 7.17
N TYR A 592 23.99 -23.51 6.20
CA TYR A 592 23.13 -24.68 6.45
C TYR A 592 23.84 -25.96 5.98
N ILE A 593 24.06 -26.89 6.91
CA ILE A 593 24.80 -28.14 6.70
C ILE A 593 23.85 -29.32 6.95
N PHE A 594 23.47 -30.02 5.88
CA PHE A 594 22.49 -31.10 5.89
C PHE A 594 23.18 -32.47 5.87
N GLY A 595 22.60 -33.45 6.56
CA GLY A 595 22.95 -34.85 6.42
C GLY A 595 22.69 -35.42 5.02
N LEU A 596 23.40 -36.50 4.66
CA LEU A 596 23.23 -37.17 3.36
C LEU A 596 21.87 -37.87 3.23
N GLU A 597 21.13 -38.02 4.33
CA GLU A 597 19.73 -38.42 4.38
C GLU A 597 18.85 -37.53 3.48
N ALA A 598 19.23 -36.26 3.30
CA ALA A 598 18.59 -35.35 2.35
C ALA A 598 18.53 -35.93 0.93
N LEU A 599 19.54 -36.69 0.49
CA LEU A 599 19.56 -37.34 -0.83
C LEU A 599 18.44 -38.38 -1.01
N LYS A 600 17.90 -38.92 0.09
CA LYS A 600 16.79 -39.88 0.10
C LYS A 600 15.42 -39.19 0.17
N ALA A 601 15.36 -37.89 0.46
CA ALA A 601 14.11 -37.16 0.50
C ALA A 601 13.50 -37.07 -0.92
N ARG A 602 12.24 -37.47 -1.07
CA ARG A 602 11.54 -37.59 -2.36
C ARG A 602 11.62 -36.33 -3.24
N ASN A 603 11.59 -35.14 -2.64
CA ASN A 603 11.64 -33.86 -3.34
C ASN A 603 13.07 -33.28 -3.48
N PHE A 604 14.13 -34.01 -3.07
CA PHE A 604 15.52 -33.51 -3.11
C PHE A 604 15.94 -33.04 -4.51
N ALA A 605 15.43 -33.66 -5.57
CA ALA A 605 15.70 -33.27 -6.94
C ALA A 605 15.41 -31.78 -7.22
N GLN A 606 14.38 -31.20 -6.57
CA GLN A 606 14.01 -29.78 -6.71
C GLN A 606 15.05 -28.83 -6.10
N LEU A 607 15.80 -29.28 -5.09
CA LEU A 607 16.83 -28.50 -4.40
C LEU A 607 18.26 -28.91 -4.77
N LYS A 608 18.45 -29.89 -5.65
CA LYS A 608 19.78 -30.45 -5.98
C LYS A 608 20.80 -29.39 -6.43
N SER A 609 20.37 -28.37 -7.18
CA SER A 609 21.20 -27.25 -7.61
C SER A 609 21.59 -26.30 -6.47
N ALA A 610 20.77 -26.21 -5.42
CA ALA A 610 21.00 -25.36 -4.27
C ALA A 610 22.05 -25.91 -3.28
N PHE A 611 22.50 -27.15 -3.47
CA PHE A 611 23.51 -27.79 -2.65
C PHE A 611 24.89 -27.84 -3.33
N ARG A 612 25.92 -27.95 -2.49
CA ARG A 612 27.25 -28.48 -2.84
C ARG A 612 27.57 -29.60 -1.85
N ARG A 613 28.13 -30.72 -2.32
CA ARG A 613 28.61 -31.77 -1.41
C ARG A 613 29.96 -31.35 -0.85
N VAL A 614 30.13 -31.46 0.47
CA VAL A 614 31.39 -31.17 1.16
C VAL A 614 31.59 -32.29 2.19
N ASN A 615 32.63 -33.09 2.00
CA ASN A 615 32.90 -34.28 2.81
C ASN A 615 31.67 -35.21 2.86
N ASP A 616 31.19 -35.47 4.08
CA ASP A 616 30.07 -36.31 4.47
C ASP A 616 28.73 -35.54 4.59
N ARG A 617 28.65 -34.29 4.14
CA ARG A 617 27.43 -33.45 4.22
C ARG A 617 27.09 -32.75 2.90
N LEU A 618 25.88 -32.19 2.86
CA LEU A 618 25.46 -31.24 1.83
C LEU A 618 25.39 -29.84 2.42
N VAL A 619 26.11 -28.90 1.83
CA VAL A 619 26.10 -27.50 2.27
C VAL A 619 25.23 -26.70 1.30
N PHE A 620 24.27 -25.95 1.83
CA PHE A 620 23.42 -25.06 1.04
C PHE A 620 24.26 -23.89 0.49
N ARG A 621 24.05 -23.53 -0.77
CA ARG A 621 24.78 -22.44 -1.43
C ARG A 621 24.31 -21.08 -0.88
N PRO A 622 25.22 -20.18 -0.46
CA PRO A 622 24.84 -18.91 0.14
C PRO A 622 24.02 -18.01 -0.81
N GLU A 623 24.25 -18.15 -2.13
CA GLU A 623 23.48 -17.46 -3.18
C GLU A 623 22.00 -17.86 -3.16
N MET A 624 21.69 -19.11 -2.79
CA MET A 624 20.33 -19.66 -2.78
C MET A 624 19.63 -19.46 -1.44
N SER A 625 20.38 -19.40 -0.33
CA SER A 625 19.83 -19.05 0.99
C SER A 625 19.71 -17.54 1.20
N GLY A 626 20.37 -16.73 0.37
CA GLY A 626 20.50 -15.29 0.61
C GLY A 626 21.28 -14.99 1.88
N ALA A 627 22.31 -15.79 2.18
CA ALA A 627 23.20 -15.56 3.32
C ALA A 627 23.92 -14.21 3.16
N ASN A 628 23.98 -13.41 4.22
CA ASN A 628 24.32 -11.99 4.15
C ASN A 628 25.47 -11.56 5.09
N VAL A 629 25.94 -12.43 5.98
CA VAL A 629 27.09 -12.15 6.87
C VAL A 629 28.36 -12.76 6.29
N VAL A 630 29.33 -11.94 5.85
CA VAL A 630 30.61 -12.41 5.27
C VAL A 630 31.59 -12.80 6.38
N VAL A 631 31.92 -14.09 6.48
CA VAL A 631 32.76 -14.65 7.56
C VAL A 631 34.22 -14.20 7.46
N SER A 632 34.75 -14.06 6.25
CA SER A 632 36.16 -13.75 5.98
C SER A 632 36.56 -12.30 6.29
N ARG A 633 35.61 -11.37 6.43
CA ARG A 633 35.91 -9.97 6.78
C ARG A 633 36.19 -9.83 8.28
N PRO A 634 37.04 -8.89 8.73
CA PRO A 634 37.19 -8.60 10.16
C PRO A 634 35.91 -7.95 10.71
N LEU A 635 35.49 -8.34 11.91
CA LEU A 635 34.36 -7.69 12.60
C LEU A 635 34.80 -6.32 13.12
N ILE A 636 34.29 -5.25 12.55
CA ILE A 636 34.55 -3.88 13.02
C ILE A 636 33.30 -3.41 13.76
N LYS A 637 33.15 -3.88 15.01
CA LYS A 637 31.99 -3.61 15.87
C LYS A 637 31.79 -2.10 16.02
N GLY A 638 30.72 -1.56 15.44
CA GLY A 638 30.49 -0.12 15.38
C GLY A 638 30.45 0.47 13.97
N LYS A 639 31.07 -0.16 12.96
CA LYS A 639 31.08 0.38 11.60
C LYS A 639 29.72 0.26 10.93
N LEU A 640 29.24 1.35 10.34
CA LEU A 640 28.14 1.36 9.37
C LEU A 640 28.70 1.92 8.06
N ASP A 641 28.60 1.14 7.01
CA ASP A 641 28.79 1.59 5.65
C ASP A 641 27.41 1.65 4.97
N VAL A 642 27.17 2.66 4.15
CA VAL A 642 25.92 2.88 3.44
C VAL A 642 26.23 2.96 1.96
N PHE A 643 25.54 2.14 1.17
CA PHE A 643 25.67 2.10 -0.28
C PHE A 643 24.36 2.60 -0.90
N ILE A 644 24.44 3.53 -1.84
CA ILE A 644 23.29 4.10 -2.53
C ILE A 644 23.37 3.99 -4.05
N SER A 645 22.23 3.76 -4.68
CA SER A 645 21.99 4.22 -6.05
C SER A 645 21.83 5.74 -6.01
N ALA A 646 22.60 6.46 -6.82
CA ALA A 646 22.69 7.93 -6.73
C ALA A 646 21.41 8.64 -7.15
N THR A 647 20.60 8.02 -8.00
CA THR A 647 19.36 8.55 -8.59
C THR A 647 18.10 7.83 -8.13
N ALA A 648 18.18 6.60 -7.61
CA ALA A 648 16.98 5.90 -7.17
C ALA A 648 16.31 6.63 -6.00
N LYS A 649 15.02 6.94 -6.16
CA LYS A 649 14.15 7.55 -5.14
C LYS A 649 14.33 6.95 -3.74
N ALA A 650 14.26 5.63 -3.61
CA ALA A 650 14.44 4.94 -2.33
C ALA A 650 15.86 5.09 -1.74
N GLY A 651 16.88 5.24 -2.58
CA GLY A 651 18.26 5.53 -2.15
C GLY A 651 18.40 6.94 -1.59
N LEU A 652 17.90 7.94 -2.33
CA LEU A 652 17.92 9.35 -1.94
C LEU A 652 17.07 9.64 -0.69
N GLU A 653 15.82 9.17 -0.66
CA GLU A 653 14.93 9.30 0.51
C GLU A 653 15.50 8.61 1.74
N GLY A 654 16.07 7.42 1.57
CA GLY A 654 16.66 6.65 2.65
C GLY A 654 17.95 7.27 3.20
N LEU A 655 18.81 7.81 2.32
CA LEU A 655 20.00 8.55 2.73
C LEU A 655 19.61 9.84 3.48
N ALA A 656 18.67 10.62 2.96
CA ALA A 656 18.15 11.82 3.63
C ALA A 656 17.59 11.50 5.03
N ARG A 657 16.88 10.37 5.18
CA ARG A 657 16.36 9.89 6.46
C ARG A 657 17.48 9.58 7.46
N ILE A 658 18.53 8.85 7.06
CA ILE A 658 19.62 8.50 7.97
C ILE A 658 20.60 9.64 8.24
N THR A 659 20.82 10.55 7.29
CA THR A 659 21.55 11.80 7.50
C THR A 659 20.87 12.61 8.61
N LYS A 660 19.55 12.82 8.53
CA LYS A 660 18.80 13.50 9.60
C LYS A 660 18.93 12.78 10.96
N LEU A 661 18.84 11.46 11.00
CA LEU A 661 18.99 10.71 12.26
C LEU A 661 20.41 10.76 12.82
N ARG A 662 21.44 10.81 11.97
CA ARG A 662 22.84 11.00 12.36
C ARG A 662 23.05 12.39 12.98
N ASP A 663 22.45 13.42 12.38
CA ASP A 663 22.55 14.81 12.86
C ASP A 663 21.77 15.04 14.16
N GLU A 664 20.66 14.33 14.35
CA GLU A 664 19.94 14.25 15.62
C GLU A 664 20.66 13.39 16.70
N GLY A 665 21.83 12.83 16.40
CA GLY A 665 22.59 11.94 17.30
C GLY A 665 21.95 10.57 17.53
N LYS A 666 20.88 10.24 16.80
CA LYS A 666 20.11 8.99 16.90
C LYS A 666 20.68 7.85 16.05
N LEU A 667 21.60 8.16 15.14
CA LEU A 667 22.35 7.18 14.37
C LEU A 667 23.85 7.46 14.49
N ARG A 668 24.64 6.39 14.58
CA ARG A 668 26.12 6.47 14.55
C ARG A 668 26.61 7.03 13.19
N PRO A 669 27.77 7.72 13.15
CA PRO A 669 28.41 8.07 11.89
C PRO A 669 28.56 6.86 10.96
N PHE A 670 28.43 7.12 9.65
CA PHE A 670 28.52 6.10 8.61
C PHE A 670 29.40 6.57 7.45
N GLU A 671 30.02 5.62 6.76
CA GLU A 671 30.76 5.85 5.52
C GLU A 671 29.81 5.71 4.33
N LEU A 672 29.88 6.61 3.35
CA LEU A 672 29.00 6.60 2.18
C LEU A 672 29.76 6.09 0.95
N HIS A 673 29.11 5.18 0.23
CA HIS A 673 29.58 4.57 -1.00
C HIS A 673 28.49 4.64 -2.08
N HIS A 674 28.91 4.71 -3.34
CA HIS A 674 28.00 4.64 -4.49
C HIS A 674 27.92 3.21 -5.05
N ILE A 675 26.72 2.80 -5.46
CA ILE A 675 26.47 1.51 -6.10
C ILE A 675 26.84 1.64 -7.58
N VAL A 676 28.12 1.38 -7.84
CA VAL A 676 28.74 1.36 -9.17
C VAL A 676 29.49 0.02 -9.36
N TYR A 677 29.82 -0.29 -10.61
CA TYR A 677 30.49 -1.53 -11.00
C TYR A 677 31.57 -1.23 -12.04
N LEU A 678 32.48 -2.18 -12.28
CA LEU A 678 33.39 -2.13 -13.42
C LEU A 678 32.84 -3.05 -14.53
N ASP A 679 32.86 -2.58 -15.78
CA ASP A 679 32.55 -3.41 -16.95
C ASP A 679 33.74 -4.31 -17.35
N ASP A 680 33.58 -5.13 -18.39
CA ASP A 680 34.63 -6.03 -18.89
C ASP A 680 35.90 -5.28 -19.40
N ASN A 681 35.81 -3.98 -19.65
CA ASN A 681 36.90 -3.10 -20.07
C ASN A 681 37.53 -2.34 -18.89
N GLY A 682 37.01 -2.51 -17.68
CA GLY A 682 37.42 -1.76 -16.48
C GLY A 682 36.81 -0.35 -16.37
N ALA A 683 35.84 0.00 -17.19
CA ALA A 683 35.14 1.28 -17.10
C ALA A 683 34.08 1.26 -15.99
N ILE A 684 33.98 2.35 -15.23
CA ILE A 684 32.97 2.49 -14.17
C ILE A 684 31.58 2.67 -14.80
N ILE A 685 30.63 1.85 -14.40
CA ILE A 685 29.22 1.88 -14.83
C ILE A 685 28.28 1.92 -13.62
N ALA A 686 27.06 2.41 -13.83
CA ALA A 686 25.99 2.44 -12.83
C ALA A 686 24.76 1.66 -13.32
N GLN A 687 23.89 1.23 -12.41
CA GLN A 687 22.81 0.27 -12.71
C GLN A 687 21.77 0.84 -13.70
N THR A 688 21.44 2.13 -13.63
CA THR A 688 20.52 2.79 -14.56
C THR A 688 21.26 3.60 -15.64
N GLY A 689 22.54 3.32 -15.88
CA GLY A 689 23.35 3.93 -16.93
C GLY A 689 23.98 5.27 -16.58
N LEU A 690 24.34 6.04 -17.61
CA LEU A 690 25.25 7.19 -17.51
C LEU A 690 24.74 8.32 -16.59
N SER A 691 23.43 8.55 -16.52
CA SER A 691 22.85 9.61 -15.68
C SER A 691 23.08 9.36 -14.18
N GLU A 692 23.01 8.11 -13.74
CA GLU A 692 23.29 7.70 -12.37
C GLU A 692 24.79 7.82 -12.05
N LEU A 693 25.66 7.38 -12.97
CA LEU A 693 27.11 7.52 -12.82
C LEU A 693 27.52 8.99 -12.67
N GLN A 694 26.95 9.89 -13.49
CA GLN A 694 27.20 11.32 -13.40
C GLN A 694 26.68 11.94 -12.10
N GLU A 695 25.58 11.42 -11.54
CA GLU A 695 25.08 11.87 -10.23
C GLU A 695 25.98 11.37 -9.10
N ALA A 696 26.45 10.12 -9.14
CA ALA A 696 27.43 9.59 -8.19
C ALA A 696 28.72 10.43 -8.19
N GLN A 697 29.24 10.76 -9.38
CA GLN A 697 30.40 11.64 -9.54
C GLN A 697 30.19 13.03 -8.93
N ARG A 698 29.00 13.65 -9.12
CA ARG A 698 28.67 14.95 -8.48
C ARG A 698 28.54 14.83 -6.96
N GLN A 699 27.91 13.77 -6.48
CA GLN A 699 27.72 13.51 -5.05
C GLN A 699 29.05 13.31 -4.34
N GLU A 700 29.94 12.49 -4.87
CA GLU A 700 31.29 12.29 -4.34
C GLU A 700 32.12 13.59 -4.42
N ALA A 701 32.06 14.35 -5.51
CA ALA A 701 32.73 15.65 -5.61
C ALA A 701 32.25 16.69 -4.58
N MET A 702 30.98 16.64 -4.16
CA MET A 702 30.44 17.46 -3.07
C MET A 702 30.88 16.95 -1.70
N LEU A 703 30.83 15.63 -1.47
CA LEU A 703 31.26 14.99 -0.24
C LEU A 703 32.75 15.26 0.06
N MET A 704 33.60 15.23 -0.98
CA MET A 704 35.03 15.59 -0.90
C MET A 704 35.29 17.07 -0.59
N GLN A 705 34.34 17.99 -0.84
CA GLN A 705 34.51 19.41 -0.52
C GLN A 705 33.96 19.80 0.85
N ASP A 706 32.71 19.43 1.16
CA ASP A 706 32.02 19.89 2.36
C ASP A 706 30.85 18.94 2.69
N GLY A 707 31.06 18.06 3.67
CA GLY A 707 30.06 17.08 4.09
C GLY A 707 28.74 17.72 4.55
N ALA A 708 28.79 18.83 5.29
CA ALA A 708 27.58 19.48 5.81
C ALA A 708 26.73 20.12 4.69
N LYS A 709 27.38 20.69 3.67
CA LYS A 709 26.68 21.13 2.46
C LYS A 709 26.18 19.95 1.62
N PHE A 710 26.92 18.86 1.54
CA PHE A 710 26.48 17.64 0.87
C PHE A 710 25.20 17.07 1.53
N ASP A 711 25.15 17.03 2.86
CA ASP A 711 23.95 16.61 3.59
C ASP A 711 22.74 17.51 3.29
N LYS A 712 22.95 18.84 3.23
CA LYS A 712 21.93 19.80 2.78
C LYS A 712 21.47 19.52 1.34
N TYR A 713 22.40 19.22 0.43
CA TYR A 713 22.07 18.81 -0.94
C TYR A 713 21.21 17.54 -0.96
N ILE A 714 21.55 16.50 -0.19
CA ILE A 714 20.76 15.26 -0.14
C ILE A 714 19.35 15.51 0.41
N LEU A 715 19.21 16.32 1.46
CA LEU A 715 17.90 16.71 2.01
C LEU A 715 17.04 17.52 1.03
N LEU A 716 17.64 18.25 0.09
CA LEU A 716 16.94 18.91 -1.02
C LEU A 716 16.60 17.91 -2.12
N ARG A 717 17.58 17.09 -2.54
CA ARG A 717 17.45 16.13 -3.63
C ARG A 717 16.37 15.08 -3.37
N ALA A 718 16.25 14.60 -2.14
CA ALA A 718 15.22 13.64 -1.73
C ALA A 718 13.79 14.20 -1.78
N LYS A 719 13.57 15.52 -1.86
CA LYS A 719 12.22 16.09 -2.05
C LYS A 719 11.73 15.99 -3.49
N ALA A 720 12.65 15.91 -4.46
CA ALA A 720 12.37 15.83 -5.88
C ALA A 720 13.41 14.91 -6.56
N PRO A 721 13.38 13.59 -6.26
CA PRO A 721 14.38 12.64 -6.75
C PRO A 721 14.34 12.49 -8.27
N ASP A 722 13.14 12.56 -8.85
CA ASP A 722 12.90 12.40 -10.28
C ASP A 722 13.21 13.67 -11.11
N ASN A 723 13.58 14.78 -10.45
CA ASN A 723 13.99 16.02 -11.12
C ASN A 723 15.36 15.85 -11.81
N SER A 724 15.49 16.29 -13.06
CA SER A 724 16.74 16.25 -13.83
C SER A 724 17.62 17.50 -13.66
N TYR A 725 17.07 18.60 -13.15
CA TYR A 725 17.79 19.85 -12.87
C TYR A 725 18.59 19.72 -11.56
N TRP A 726 19.90 19.49 -11.68
CA TRP A 726 20.80 19.24 -10.54
C TRP A 726 21.54 20.50 -10.10
N GLU A 727 21.69 21.51 -10.97
CA GLU A 727 22.39 22.75 -10.67
C GLU A 727 21.72 23.54 -9.54
N GLU A 728 20.39 23.58 -9.52
CA GLU A 728 19.61 24.30 -8.52
C GLU A 728 19.78 23.74 -7.09
N PRO A 729 19.55 22.44 -6.79
CA PRO A 729 19.77 21.91 -5.45
C PRO A 729 21.24 22.01 -5.00
N ILE A 730 22.22 21.97 -5.92
CA ILE A 730 23.63 22.20 -5.60
C ILE A 730 23.87 23.66 -5.19
N ALA A 731 23.31 24.63 -5.93
CA ALA A 731 23.39 26.05 -5.57
C ALA A 731 22.68 26.36 -4.25
N GLN A 732 21.47 25.84 -4.05
CA GLN A 732 20.72 25.96 -2.80
C GLN A 732 21.46 25.33 -1.60
N ALA A 733 22.23 24.26 -1.83
CA ALA A 733 23.09 23.64 -0.81
C ALA A 733 24.31 24.51 -0.42
N GLY A 734 24.65 25.54 -1.21
CA GLY A 734 25.77 26.45 -0.96
C GLY A 734 27.08 26.02 -1.65
N PHE A 735 26.98 25.21 -2.71
CA PHE A 735 28.07 24.90 -3.62
C PHE A 735 27.96 25.73 -4.91
N GLU A 736 29.05 25.78 -5.67
CA GLU A 736 29.08 26.37 -7.02
C GLU A 736 28.94 25.25 -8.07
N PRO A 737 27.83 25.19 -8.84
CA PRO A 737 27.58 24.07 -9.76
C PRO A 737 28.67 23.85 -10.81
N ALA A 738 29.28 24.91 -11.33
CA ALA A 738 30.39 24.83 -12.28
C ALA A 738 31.63 24.16 -11.67
N LYS A 739 31.96 24.51 -10.42
CA LYS A 739 33.09 23.92 -9.68
C LYS A 739 32.84 22.44 -9.37
N ILE A 740 31.62 22.06 -8.96
CA ILE A 740 31.26 20.65 -8.74
C ILE A 740 31.33 19.86 -10.05
N LYS A 741 30.81 20.39 -11.16
CA LYS A 741 30.91 19.76 -12.48
C LYS A 741 32.35 19.50 -12.91
N SER A 742 33.27 20.44 -12.62
CA SER A 742 34.70 20.25 -12.92
C SER A 742 35.37 19.20 -12.03
N LEU A 743 34.96 19.07 -10.76
CA LEU A 743 35.53 18.11 -9.81
C LEU A 743 34.96 16.69 -9.96
N ALA A 744 33.70 16.57 -10.38
CA ALA A 744 33.06 15.29 -10.74
C ALA A 744 33.85 14.52 -11.82
N ALA A 745 34.54 15.23 -12.71
CA ALA A 745 35.42 14.67 -13.74
C ALA A 745 36.90 14.54 -13.30
N SER A 746 37.21 14.65 -12.01
CA SER A 746 38.58 14.55 -11.50
C SER A 746 39.01 13.11 -11.22
N LYS A 747 40.30 12.82 -11.39
CA LYS A 747 40.90 11.51 -11.07
C LYS A 747 40.71 11.08 -9.61
N ALA A 748 40.48 12.03 -8.69
CA ALA A 748 40.21 11.72 -7.28
C ALA A 748 38.83 11.07 -7.11
N VAL A 749 37.80 11.64 -7.76
CA VAL A 749 36.44 11.09 -7.78
C VAL A 749 36.42 9.76 -8.53
N GLU A 750 37.10 9.67 -9.67
CA GLU A 750 37.26 8.43 -10.44
C GLU A 750 37.86 7.29 -9.59
N ALA A 751 38.99 7.53 -8.91
CA ALA A 751 39.64 6.53 -8.07
C ALA A 751 38.79 6.11 -6.84
N LYS A 752 37.96 7.02 -6.29
CA LYS A 752 37.02 6.69 -5.20
C LYS A 752 35.85 5.85 -5.72
N LEU A 753 35.28 6.17 -6.88
CA LEU A 753 34.22 5.35 -7.49
C LEU A 753 34.75 3.98 -7.96
N GLU A 754 36.01 3.88 -8.39
CA GLU A 754 36.67 2.60 -8.66
C GLU A 754 36.82 1.76 -7.38
N ALA A 755 37.20 2.38 -6.26
CA ALA A 755 37.26 1.71 -4.95
C ALA A 755 35.87 1.24 -4.48
N ASP A 756 34.83 2.06 -4.65
CA ASP A 756 33.45 1.70 -4.35
C ASP A 756 32.95 0.56 -5.25
N ALA A 757 33.29 0.56 -6.54
CA ALA A 757 32.93 -0.53 -7.47
C ALA A 757 33.56 -1.87 -7.06
N ASN A 758 34.85 -1.86 -6.71
CA ASN A 758 35.54 -3.03 -6.17
C ASN A 758 34.91 -3.52 -4.86
N LEU A 759 34.48 -2.60 -3.98
CA LEU A 759 33.83 -2.93 -2.72
C LEU A 759 32.40 -3.49 -2.93
N CYS A 760 31.63 -2.93 -3.87
CA CYS A 760 30.33 -3.45 -4.29
C CYS A 760 30.43 -4.88 -4.82
N ALA A 761 31.42 -5.16 -5.69
CA ALA A 761 31.70 -6.50 -6.19
C ALA A 761 32.10 -7.48 -5.06
N GLN A 762 32.97 -7.04 -4.14
CA GLN A 762 33.42 -7.86 -3.01
C GLN A 762 32.28 -8.23 -2.05
N LEU A 763 31.33 -7.32 -1.84
CA LEU A 763 30.21 -7.46 -0.90
C LEU A 763 28.92 -7.95 -1.54
N ARG A 764 28.86 -8.04 -2.88
CA ARG A 764 27.65 -8.34 -3.68
C ARG A 764 26.50 -7.36 -3.37
N VAL A 765 26.84 -6.08 -3.30
CA VAL A 765 25.88 -4.99 -3.11
C VAL A 765 25.13 -4.75 -4.41
N GLY A 766 23.82 -4.48 -4.31
CA GLY A 766 22.96 -4.08 -5.42
C GLY A 766 21.57 -3.68 -4.93
N GLY A 767 20.85 -2.88 -5.73
CA GLY A 767 19.59 -2.25 -5.34
C GLY A 767 19.74 -0.76 -5.02
N ALA A 768 18.72 -0.15 -4.42
CA ALA A 768 18.68 1.30 -4.22
C ALA A 768 19.41 1.81 -2.97
N LEU A 769 19.37 1.03 -1.88
CA LEU A 769 20.00 1.34 -0.59
C LEU A 769 20.42 0.04 0.09
N VAL A 770 21.67 -0.06 0.54
CA VAL A 770 22.20 -1.23 1.25
C VAL A 770 23.06 -0.77 2.42
N PHE A 771 22.83 -1.34 3.61
CA PHE A 771 23.74 -1.15 4.75
C PHE A 771 24.75 -2.28 4.82
N VAL A 772 25.96 -1.97 5.28
CA VAL A 772 26.94 -2.96 5.72
C VAL A 772 27.24 -2.72 7.19
N ILE A 773 26.92 -3.70 8.01
CA ILE A 773 26.89 -3.57 9.47
C ILE A 773 28.06 -4.34 10.07
N ASP A 774 28.79 -3.62 10.93
CA ASP A 774 29.98 -4.07 11.65
C ASP A 774 31.03 -4.71 10.71
N ASN A 775 31.11 -4.19 9.47
CA ASN A 775 31.97 -4.62 8.35
C ASN A 775 31.72 -6.08 7.85
N ARG A 776 30.58 -6.69 8.18
CA ARG A 776 30.28 -8.10 7.83
C ARG A 776 28.90 -8.36 7.25
N GLU A 777 27.85 -7.75 7.78
CA GLU A 777 26.47 -8.08 7.42
C GLU A 777 25.95 -7.10 6.37
N THR A 778 25.61 -7.58 5.16
CA THR A 778 24.92 -6.79 4.15
C THR A 778 23.41 -6.81 4.37
N VAL A 779 22.75 -5.67 4.25
CA VAL A 779 21.30 -5.51 4.46
C VAL A 779 20.72 -4.62 3.37
N PRO A 780 20.23 -5.19 2.26
CA PRO A 780 19.49 -4.44 1.26
C PRO A 780 18.17 -3.94 1.83
N ILE A 781 17.88 -2.64 1.65
CA ILE A 781 16.69 -1.99 2.18
C ILE A 781 15.64 -1.89 1.06
N ALA A 782 14.61 -2.72 1.13
CA ALA A 782 13.59 -2.80 0.08
C ALA A 782 12.54 -1.67 0.14
N ASN A 783 12.31 -1.07 1.31
CA ASN A 783 11.35 0.01 1.54
C ASN A 783 11.61 0.72 2.89
N MET A 784 10.91 1.84 3.14
CA MET A 784 11.10 2.64 4.34
C MET A 784 10.65 1.96 5.65
N GLN A 785 9.67 1.06 5.60
CA GLN A 785 9.29 0.27 6.78
C GLN A 785 10.44 -0.65 7.21
N MET A 786 11.08 -1.32 6.26
CA MET A 786 12.28 -2.12 6.50
C MET A 786 13.45 -1.26 7.00
N LEU A 787 13.62 -0.05 6.47
CA LEU A 787 14.61 0.91 6.97
C LEU A 787 14.40 1.21 8.45
N ASP A 788 13.20 1.66 8.84
CA ASP A 788 12.87 1.99 10.23
C ASP A 788 13.01 0.76 11.15
N ASP A 789 12.67 -0.45 10.70
CA ASP A 789 12.82 -1.67 11.52
C ASP A 789 14.27 -2.11 11.69
N ILE A 790 15.13 -1.93 10.67
CA ILE A 790 16.58 -2.13 10.80
C ILE A 790 17.20 -1.06 11.71
N LEU A 791 16.78 0.20 11.60
CA LEU A 791 17.23 1.29 12.48
C LEU A 791 16.82 1.05 13.94
N LYS A 792 15.58 0.61 14.21
CA LYS A 792 15.13 0.19 15.56
C LYS A 792 15.97 -0.96 16.12
N LYS A 793 16.35 -1.95 15.29
CA LYS A 793 17.24 -3.06 15.70
C LYS A 793 18.66 -2.58 16.01
N LEU A 794 19.19 -1.61 15.25
CA LEU A 794 20.49 -0.99 15.50
C LEU A 794 20.48 -0.16 16.80
N ALA A 795 19.44 0.63 17.04
CA ALA A 795 19.27 1.40 18.28
C ALA A 795 19.18 0.48 19.53
N LYS A 796 18.34 -0.57 19.50
CA LYS A 796 18.24 -1.55 20.60
C LYS A 796 19.57 -2.25 20.92
N ARG A 797 20.50 -2.33 19.95
CA ARG A 797 21.87 -2.84 20.19
C ARG A 797 22.80 -1.84 20.85
N GLN A 798 22.51 -0.54 20.77
CA GLN A 798 23.23 0.50 21.51
C GLN A 798 22.76 0.51 22.97
N ASP A 799 21.45 0.42 23.24
CA ASP A 799 20.90 0.39 24.61
C ASP A 799 21.36 -0.83 25.43
N LYS A 800 21.45 -2.01 24.78
CA LYS A 800 22.05 -3.21 25.41
C LYS A 800 23.55 -3.07 25.70
N ARG A 801 24.23 -2.02 25.24
CA ARG A 801 25.65 -1.75 25.51
C ARG A 801 25.86 -0.65 26.56
N THR A 802 24.89 0.24 26.78
CA THR A 802 24.92 1.22 27.88
C THR A 802 24.55 0.59 29.23
N ASN A 803 23.67 -0.42 29.24
CA ASN A 803 23.30 -1.19 30.44
C ASN A 803 24.30 -2.31 30.84
N ILE A 804 25.50 -2.34 30.25
CA ILE A 804 26.59 -3.28 30.61
C ILE A 804 27.90 -2.48 30.77
N LYS A 805 27.84 -1.41 31.57
CA LYS A 805 28.98 -0.62 32.03
C LYS A 805 28.94 -0.54 33.55
#